data_AF-A0A140E9I3-F1
#
_entry.id   AF-A0A140E9I3-F1
#
_cell.length_a   1.000
_cell.length_b   1.000
_cell.length_c   1.000
_cell.angle_alpha   90.00
_cell.angle_beta   90.00
_cell.angle_gamma   90.00
#
_symmetry.space_group_name_H-M   'P 1'
#
loop_
_entity.id
_entity.type
_entity.pdbx_description
1 polymer ?
#
loop_
_entity_poly.entity_id
_entity_poly.type
_entity_poly.pdbx_seq_one_letter_code
_entity_poly.pdbx_strand_id
1 'polypeptide(L)'
;MGFMRFRTTGYNWVQAYPAGGEWRLLFGRGKEGALVSEQRLLSQEWLSTIVPKLVHAQGLYASDCALLLSRPGESLRSLFLRGDTYEWFDWEQGRVLSEGPWAGLENWGAALPAGWRSQIDALFPAPDAAGGARQTYFFKGNRVLTLNSSTGVVREALITDGPDASDCAGWARLPEEFRQDLDHVAAYKAASDGTRQSLLIKGTQGVLLNWRTGLLASGALDRLGIPGLAALPERFRVPYRPVTGRWTGAVGNQRIELRVDLEGERPLGVVSGDLFTGDTWTDSFRTSGTLIVTPSVNRFTLIQSGLSWANNSPLTDLFLTLPRTAVTSPEGSNASLILHGAGAGQELNLGCYYAGPALRSVEMETDALAGTQVFQQYDTSRGNAPRGYRHRSLTVASAYAEAGVELKNAGQVNVVANTSGDDLRWSEAELHAAMTANFSLHREVEQWKIWTFVATRYTLDGAAGLMFDQMGRERQGMVVFHDTLRDYGLIGDSMELFCYVHELGHVFNMLHAWEKNIAKPPAPLGPNSGFGELSWMNYPQAYNNGDRAGGQHFWQDFPYQFSDNELRHLRHGYYRHIVPGGDNALTNAALDLSATAQAFILPSAGEDPGLSLSLGGKQVFGYGEPVMAELRLSRTGVTGDATVAASIGPKGERTTIVISDPYGRTRAFRPVARACTGHGDAERTVTLTEDRPSVYETAYLGYGSDGLYFAEPGTYRVTAVHTGLDGARTVSATRTLRVRTPLDRADQEVGELLTGDQQGTLLAFLGSDAPHLTSGNDALQELIERHGDHPLAAYARLAHGANAGRHFQTIGDGQLHVRQPDITTSVTQLTEAIATSRTDQDTGLDNLTLNAALRRLATVHAKAGDLERADATLDTLVTHFHDQGVPAHVEQRIQQQADETRTRIHQAAGEPTAP
;
A
#
# COMPACT_ATOMS: atom_id res chain seq x y z
N MET A 1 16.58 16.45 -7.72
CA MET A 1 15.65 17.45 -7.14
C MET A 1 16.47 18.60 -6.61
N GLY A 2 15.97 19.84 -6.72
CA GLY A 2 16.71 21.02 -6.26
C GLY A 2 16.77 21.14 -4.73
N PHE A 3 17.67 22.01 -4.27
CA PHE A 3 17.84 22.31 -2.85
C PHE A 3 16.60 22.98 -2.24
N MET A 4 16.02 23.96 -2.94
CA MET A 4 14.78 24.63 -2.55
C MET A 4 13.57 23.95 -3.20
N ARG A 5 12.44 23.90 -2.50
CA ARG A 5 11.14 23.54 -3.10
C ARG A 5 10.71 24.61 -4.10
N PHE A 6 9.98 24.22 -5.15
CA PHE A 6 9.32 25.20 -6.00
C PHE A 6 8.22 25.96 -5.21
N ARG A 7 7.86 27.12 -5.72
CA ARG A 7 6.97 28.06 -5.03
C ARG A 7 5.69 28.24 -5.81
N THR A 8 4.57 28.28 -5.09
CA THR A 8 3.26 28.60 -5.66
C THR A 8 3.03 30.11 -5.80
N THR A 9 4.00 30.95 -5.38
CA THR A 9 3.94 32.41 -5.42
C THR A 9 4.24 32.99 -6.80
N GLY A 10 3.74 34.19 -7.11
CA GLY A 10 4.04 34.91 -8.36
C GLY A 10 5.48 35.42 -8.51
N TYR A 11 6.36 35.12 -7.57
CA TYR A 11 7.77 35.49 -7.53
C TYR A 11 8.57 34.31 -6.97
N ASN A 12 9.88 34.30 -7.24
CA ASN A 12 10.76 33.20 -6.86
C ASN A 12 11.35 33.37 -5.46
N TRP A 13 11.60 34.61 -5.04
CA TRP A 13 12.16 34.92 -3.73
C TRP A 13 11.71 36.30 -3.26
N VAL A 14 11.76 36.50 -1.95
CA VAL A 14 11.59 37.79 -1.28
C VAL A 14 12.63 37.90 -0.18
N GLN A 15 13.22 39.08 -0.03
CA GLN A 15 14.12 39.36 1.08
C GLN A 15 14.04 40.82 1.53
N ALA A 16 14.53 41.07 2.75
CA ALA A 16 14.74 42.43 3.23
C ALA A 16 15.72 43.17 2.31
N TYR A 17 15.37 44.40 1.95
CA TYR A 17 16.20 45.25 1.11
C TYR A 17 17.04 46.21 1.97
N PRO A 18 18.38 46.23 1.80
CA PRO A 18 19.28 47.19 2.45
C PRO A 18 18.92 48.66 2.21
N ALA A 19 18.22 49.32 3.14
CA ALA A 19 17.78 50.70 2.96
C ALA A 19 17.89 51.59 4.21
N GLY A 20 18.98 51.46 4.96
CA GLY A 20 19.14 52.21 6.21
C GLY A 20 18.06 51.81 7.22
N GLY A 21 17.45 52.79 7.90
CA GLY A 21 16.44 52.55 8.95
C GLY A 21 15.01 52.27 8.48
N GLU A 22 14.73 52.37 7.18
CA GLU A 22 13.38 52.10 6.65
C GLU A 22 13.23 50.63 6.27
N TRP A 23 12.15 50.00 6.72
CA TRP A 23 11.82 48.63 6.31
C TRP A 23 11.40 48.59 4.84
N ARG A 24 12.05 47.70 4.07
CA ARG A 24 11.74 47.46 2.66
C ARG A 24 11.87 45.98 2.31
N LEU A 25 11.06 45.51 1.37
CA LEU A 25 11.17 44.18 0.77
C LEU A 25 11.39 44.27 -0.73
N LEU A 26 12.33 43.47 -1.22
CA LEU A 26 12.54 43.25 -2.64
C LEU A 26 12.02 41.86 -3.03
N PHE A 27 11.08 41.83 -3.96
CA PHE A 27 10.53 40.62 -4.57
C PHE A 27 11.22 40.40 -5.92
N GLY A 28 11.73 39.20 -6.17
CA GLY A 28 12.38 38.83 -7.42
C GLY A 28 11.55 37.84 -8.25
N ARG A 29 11.33 38.16 -9.53
CA ARG A 29 10.66 37.30 -10.51
C ARG A 29 11.44 37.32 -11.81
N GLY A 30 12.29 36.33 -12.04
CA GLY A 30 13.15 36.34 -13.22
C GLY A 30 14.06 37.58 -13.23
N LYS A 31 14.02 38.34 -14.32
CA LYS A 31 14.72 39.63 -14.43
C LYS A 31 13.96 40.83 -13.86
N GLU A 32 12.71 40.63 -13.45
CA GLU A 32 11.86 41.68 -12.91
C GLU A 32 11.90 41.70 -11.38
N GLY A 33 11.66 42.86 -10.79
CA GLY A 33 11.50 43.00 -9.36
C GLY A 33 10.39 43.96 -8.97
N ALA A 34 9.97 43.86 -7.72
CA ALA A 34 9.12 44.84 -7.06
C ALA A 34 9.74 45.21 -5.71
N LEU A 35 10.00 46.50 -5.50
CA LEU A 35 10.53 47.02 -4.24
C LEU A 35 9.41 47.75 -3.51
N VAL A 36 9.11 47.33 -2.29
CA VAL A 36 8.05 47.92 -1.46
C VAL A 36 8.61 48.45 -0.14
N SER A 37 7.98 49.51 0.34
CA SER A 37 8.08 50.00 1.73
C SER A 37 6.84 49.55 2.51
N GLU A 38 6.70 49.96 3.77
CA GLU A 38 5.45 49.74 4.49
C GLU A 38 4.29 50.53 3.85
N GLN A 39 4.54 51.72 3.32
CA GLN A 39 3.52 52.68 2.90
C GLN A 39 3.18 52.62 1.41
N ARG A 40 4.06 52.09 0.55
CA ARG A 40 3.87 52.10 -0.91
C ARG A 40 4.81 51.15 -1.67
N LEU A 41 4.43 50.85 -2.91
CA LEU A 41 5.34 50.36 -3.94
C LEU A 41 6.33 51.48 -4.32
N LEU A 42 7.63 51.21 -4.22
CA LEU A 42 8.70 52.16 -4.53
C LEU A 42 9.17 52.04 -5.99
N SER A 43 9.22 50.82 -6.52
CA SER A 43 9.61 50.56 -7.91
C SER A 43 9.12 49.20 -8.39
N GLN A 44 8.82 49.10 -9.69
CA GLN A 44 8.45 47.86 -10.39
C GLN A 44 9.06 47.90 -11.79
N GLU A 45 10.23 47.27 -11.95
CA GLU A 45 11.08 47.38 -13.13
C GLU A 45 11.99 46.14 -13.22
N TRP A 46 12.92 46.14 -14.17
CA TRP A 46 14.02 45.20 -14.18
C TRP A 46 14.84 45.31 -12.89
N LEU A 47 15.30 44.19 -12.34
CA LEU A 47 16.09 44.14 -11.10
C LEU A 47 17.38 44.97 -11.22
N SER A 48 18.01 44.99 -12.40
CA SER A 48 19.15 45.85 -12.72
C SER A 48 18.82 47.34 -12.78
N THR A 49 17.55 47.71 -12.89
CA THR A 49 17.11 49.12 -12.82
C THR A 49 16.81 49.50 -11.38
N ILE A 50 16.12 48.62 -10.63
CA ILE A 50 15.82 48.81 -9.21
C ILE A 50 17.12 48.87 -8.39
N VAL A 51 18.08 48.01 -8.73
CA VAL A 51 19.39 47.94 -8.08
C VAL A 51 20.47 47.74 -9.16
N PRO A 52 21.07 48.84 -9.68
CA PRO A 52 22.09 48.79 -10.73
C PRO A 52 23.24 47.82 -10.47
N LYS A 53 23.67 47.68 -9.21
CA LYS A 53 24.74 46.77 -8.81
C LYS A 53 24.43 45.29 -9.03
N LEU A 54 23.14 44.90 -9.14
CA LEU A 54 22.75 43.50 -9.38
C LEU A 54 23.05 43.02 -10.79
N VAL A 55 23.43 43.90 -11.72
CA VAL A 55 23.84 43.49 -13.08
C VAL A 55 25.01 42.48 -13.07
N HIS A 56 25.80 42.48 -12.01
CA HIS A 56 26.94 41.58 -11.80
C HIS A 56 26.58 40.22 -11.18
N ALA A 57 25.32 40.03 -10.75
CA ALA A 57 24.82 38.76 -10.21
C ALA A 57 23.86 38.14 -11.23
N GLN A 58 24.38 37.48 -12.26
CA GLN A 58 23.54 36.99 -13.36
C GLN A 58 22.68 35.77 -12.97
N GLY A 59 23.14 34.93 -12.03
CA GLY A 59 22.38 33.77 -11.53
C GLY A 59 21.19 34.16 -10.65
N LEU A 60 21.16 35.37 -10.12
CA LEU A 60 20.03 35.95 -9.37
C LEU A 60 18.69 35.84 -10.13
N TYR A 61 18.71 36.00 -11.45
CA TYR A 61 17.50 35.95 -12.28
C TYR A 61 16.86 34.57 -12.37
N ALA A 62 17.58 33.52 -11.99
CA ALA A 62 17.08 32.15 -11.97
C ALA A 62 17.08 31.57 -10.54
N SER A 63 17.21 32.42 -9.52
CA SER A 63 17.23 31.99 -8.12
C SER A 63 15.84 31.62 -7.61
N ASP A 64 15.79 30.55 -6.82
CA ASP A 64 14.60 29.99 -6.17
C ASP A 64 14.47 30.46 -4.71
N CYS A 65 15.52 31.08 -4.17
CA CYS A 65 15.55 31.65 -2.83
C CYS A 65 16.61 32.75 -2.74
N ALA A 66 16.38 33.71 -1.85
CA ALA A 66 17.35 34.71 -1.47
C ALA A 66 17.42 34.80 0.06
N LEU A 67 18.62 34.83 0.63
CA LEU A 67 18.87 34.89 2.07
C LEU A 67 19.87 36.01 2.36
N LEU A 68 19.44 37.02 3.11
CA LEU A 68 20.36 38.04 3.63
C LEU A 68 21.19 37.43 4.77
N LEU A 69 22.51 37.40 4.62
CA LEU A 69 23.44 36.77 5.55
C LEU A 69 24.71 37.62 5.70
N SER A 70 24.72 38.50 6.70
CA SER A 70 25.82 39.40 7.04
C SER A 70 26.09 39.41 8.53
N ARG A 71 27.37 39.55 8.92
CA ARG A 71 27.74 39.78 10.32
C ARG A 71 27.69 41.26 10.68
N PRO A 72 27.57 41.60 11.98
CA PRO A 72 27.79 42.96 12.45
C PRO A 72 29.16 43.49 11.99
N GLY A 73 29.17 44.65 11.31
CA GLY A 73 30.38 45.28 10.78
C GLY A 73 30.86 44.77 9.42
N GLU A 74 30.21 43.76 8.83
CA GLU A 74 30.41 43.39 7.43
C GLU A 74 29.51 44.22 6.51
N SER A 75 29.92 44.32 5.25
CA SER A 75 29.04 44.73 4.16
C SER A 75 27.79 43.85 4.11
N LEU A 76 26.66 44.45 3.72
CA LEU A 76 25.43 43.69 3.52
C LEU A 76 25.62 42.70 2.36
N ARG A 77 25.23 41.44 2.58
CA ARG A 77 25.47 40.31 1.68
C ARG A 77 24.24 39.42 1.61
N SER A 78 23.93 38.95 0.40
CA SER A 78 22.85 37.98 0.18
C SER A 78 23.36 36.74 -0.54
N LEU A 79 22.84 35.59 -0.15
CA LEU A 79 22.94 34.35 -0.89
C LEU A 79 21.73 34.21 -1.81
N PHE A 80 21.99 33.90 -3.07
CA PHE A 80 20.99 33.60 -4.08
C PHE A 80 21.13 32.14 -4.47
N LEU A 81 20.12 31.33 -4.19
CA LEU A 81 20.16 29.87 -4.41
C LEU A 81 19.39 29.49 -5.66
N ARG A 82 19.96 28.62 -6.48
CA ARG A 82 19.38 28.14 -7.73
C ARG A 82 19.71 26.67 -7.93
N GLY A 83 18.68 25.82 -7.95
CA GLY A 83 18.88 24.38 -8.07
C GLY A 83 19.85 23.87 -7.00
N ASP A 84 21.02 23.38 -7.43
CA ASP A 84 22.08 22.90 -6.54
C ASP A 84 23.24 23.89 -6.31
N THR A 85 23.10 25.14 -6.77
CA THR A 85 24.14 26.16 -6.72
C THR A 85 23.74 27.40 -5.92
N TYR A 86 24.71 28.19 -5.51
CA TYR A 86 24.51 29.50 -4.90
C TYR A 86 25.40 30.57 -5.55
N GLU A 87 24.99 31.83 -5.46
CA GLU A 87 25.80 33.03 -5.66
C GLU A 87 25.78 33.88 -4.37
N TRP A 88 26.94 34.26 -3.86
CA TRP A 88 27.06 35.12 -2.68
C TRP A 88 27.41 36.54 -3.09
N PHE A 89 26.44 37.43 -3.01
CA PHE A 89 26.55 38.80 -3.51
C PHE A 89 26.78 39.80 -2.39
N ASP A 90 27.68 40.76 -2.62
CA ASP A 90 27.96 41.89 -1.74
C ASP A 90 27.27 43.17 -2.25
N TRP A 91 26.32 43.70 -1.48
CA TRP A 91 25.51 44.86 -1.87
C TRP A 91 26.30 46.17 -1.91
N GLU A 92 27.36 46.29 -1.11
CA GLU A 92 28.18 47.49 -1.05
C GLU A 92 29.20 47.51 -2.19
N GLN A 93 29.92 46.41 -2.39
CA GLN A 93 30.93 46.26 -3.44
C GLN A 93 30.29 46.04 -4.82
N GLY A 94 29.05 45.56 -4.87
CA GLY A 94 28.34 45.30 -6.12
C GLY A 94 28.92 44.15 -6.94
N ARG A 95 29.44 43.11 -6.29
CA ARG A 95 30.05 41.94 -6.95
C ARG A 95 29.67 40.64 -6.27
N VAL A 96 29.76 39.55 -7.03
CA VAL A 96 29.69 38.17 -6.49
C VAL A 96 31.04 37.86 -5.82
N LEU A 97 30.99 37.48 -4.55
CA LEU A 97 32.15 37.10 -3.73
C LEU A 97 32.55 35.65 -3.97
N SER A 98 31.56 34.76 -4.08
CA SER A 98 31.76 33.35 -4.41
C SER A 98 30.49 32.77 -5.04
N GLU A 99 30.69 31.70 -5.81
CA GLU A 99 29.63 30.88 -6.37
C GLU A 99 30.07 29.41 -6.34
N GLY A 100 29.11 28.49 -6.33
CA GLY A 100 29.42 27.07 -6.29
C GLY A 100 28.24 26.22 -5.84
N PRO A 101 28.44 24.91 -5.59
CA PRO A 101 27.40 24.06 -5.06
C PRO A 101 27.04 24.49 -3.63
N TRP A 102 25.75 24.47 -3.27
CA TRP A 102 25.31 24.80 -1.90
C TRP A 102 25.96 23.89 -0.85
N ALA A 103 26.30 22.65 -1.22
CA ALA A 103 26.96 21.71 -0.32
C ALA A 103 28.35 22.19 0.14
N GLY A 104 29.03 23.01 -0.68
CA GLY A 104 30.30 23.65 -0.34
C GLY A 104 30.14 25.03 0.32
N LEU A 105 28.91 25.49 0.55
CA LEU A 105 28.67 26.74 1.26
C LEU A 105 28.95 26.55 2.76
N GLU A 106 30.06 27.13 3.22
CA GLU A 106 30.57 26.94 4.58
C GLU A 106 30.67 25.44 4.92
N ASN A 107 29.89 24.94 5.90
CA ASN A 107 29.84 23.53 6.28
C ASN A 107 28.49 22.84 5.93
N TRP A 108 27.61 23.48 5.16
CA TRP A 108 26.21 23.04 5.01
C TRP A 108 26.07 21.61 4.51
N GLY A 109 26.86 21.21 3.50
CA GLY A 109 26.75 19.87 2.90
C GLY A 109 27.05 18.73 3.89
N ALA A 110 28.06 18.91 4.74
CA ALA A 110 28.43 17.91 5.75
C ALA A 110 27.52 17.98 6.98
N ALA A 111 27.09 19.19 7.37
CA ALA A 111 26.38 19.43 8.62
C ALA A 111 24.86 19.22 8.55
N LEU A 112 24.24 19.38 7.38
CA LEU A 112 22.80 19.11 7.23
C LEU A 112 22.53 17.59 7.20
N PRO A 113 21.54 17.09 7.94
CA PRO A 113 21.08 15.70 7.81
C PRO A 113 20.54 15.43 6.41
N ALA A 114 20.61 14.18 5.93
CA ALA A 114 20.18 13.81 4.56
C ALA A 114 18.77 14.31 4.21
N GLY A 115 17.82 14.22 5.15
CA GLY A 115 16.45 14.70 4.98
C GLY A 115 16.30 16.23 4.80
N TRP A 116 17.35 17.01 5.06
CA TRP A 116 17.38 18.47 4.93
C TRP A 116 18.25 18.96 3.74
N ARG A 117 18.70 18.04 2.86
CA ARG A 117 19.57 18.37 1.71
C ARG A 117 18.83 18.65 0.40
N SER A 118 17.51 18.73 0.45
CA SER A 118 16.65 19.00 -0.71
C SER A 118 15.28 19.48 -0.25
N GLN A 119 14.52 20.11 -1.15
CA GLN A 119 13.13 20.52 -0.91
C GLN A 119 12.97 21.36 0.37
N ILE A 120 13.84 22.36 0.55
CA ILE A 120 13.72 23.34 1.64
C ILE A 120 12.59 24.34 1.34
N ASP A 121 11.72 24.55 2.32
CA ASP A 121 10.55 25.43 2.21
C ASP A 121 10.92 26.90 2.35
N ALA A 122 11.76 27.24 3.32
CA ALA A 122 12.25 28.60 3.44
C ALA A 122 13.58 28.61 4.19
N LEU A 123 14.36 29.66 3.95
CA LEU A 123 15.54 29.99 4.73
C LEU A 123 15.31 31.33 5.42
N PHE A 124 15.80 31.46 6.65
CA PHE A 124 15.74 32.71 7.39
C PHE A 124 17.03 32.92 8.19
N PRO A 125 17.57 34.16 8.25
CA PRO A 125 18.78 34.41 9.01
C PRO A 125 18.50 34.25 10.50
N ALA A 126 19.39 33.53 11.18
CA ALA A 126 19.40 33.44 12.63
C ALA A 126 20.44 34.41 13.20
N PRO A 127 20.28 34.87 14.45
CA PRO A 127 21.34 35.60 15.15
C PRO A 127 22.63 34.78 15.14
N ASP A 128 23.77 35.45 15.01
CA ASP A 128 25.07 34.78 15.16
C ASP A 128 25.17 34.15 16.55
N ALA A 129 25.83 32.99 16.63
CA ALA A 129 26.08 32.33 17.90
C ALA A 129 27.02 33.19 18.77
N ALA A 130 27.06 32.93 20.09
CA ALA A 130 27.91 33.67 21.02
C ALA A 130 29.42 33.69 20.63
N GLY A 131 29.88 32.72 19.82
CA GLY A 131 31.24 32.68 19.27
C GLY A 131 31.42 33.36 17.89
N GLY A 132 30.40 34.07 17.38
CA GLY A 132 30.41 34.73 16.07
C GLY A 132 30.21 33.79 14.87
N ALA A 133 29.90 32.51 15.13
CA ALA A 133 29.57 31.55 14.07
C ALA A 133 28.18 31.87 13.49
N ARG A 134 28.06 31.82 12.15
CA ARG A 134 26.79 32.11 11.47
C ARG A 134 25.77 31.05 11.77
N GLN A 135 24.52 31.47 11.88
CA GLN A 135 23.39 30.57 12.04
C GLN A 135 22.32 30.82 10.99
N THR A 136 21.65 29.76 10.56
CA THR A 136 20.56 29.83 9.59
C THR A 136 19.42 28.90 10.03
N TYR A 137 18.19 29.39 9.90
CA TYR A 137 17.00 28.56 10.06
C TYR A 137 16.59 27.95 8.71
N PHE A 138 16.36 26.66 8.71
CA PHE A 138 15.84 25.87 7.60
C PHE A 138 14.42 25.46 7.96
N PHE A 139 13.45 25.84 7.14
CA PHE A 139 12.07 25.38 7.27
C PHE A 139 11.82 24.25 6.28
N LYS A 140 11.19 23.16 6.73
CA LYS A 140 10.79 22.03 5.87
C LYS A 140 9.62 21.26 6.48
N GLY A 141 8.54 21.12 5.72
CA GLY A 141 7.27 20.61 6.20
C GLY A 141 6.82 21.41 7.41
N ASN A 142 6.50 20.72 8.50
CA ASN A 142 6.11 21.31 9.78
C ASN A 142 7.28 21.54 10.75
N ARG A 143 8.53 21.38 10.29
CA ARG A 143 9.74 21.47 11.12
C ARG A 143 10.60 22.67 10.78
N VAL A 144 11.42 23.05 11.75
CA VAL A 144 12.48 24.04 11.60
C VAL A 144 13.78 23.52 12.23
N LEU A 145 14.87 23.61 11.47
CA LEU A 145 16.22 23.25 11.89
C LEU A 145 17.08 24.51 11.97
N THR A 146 17.82 24.66 13.08
CA THR A 146 18.83 25.70 13.23
C THR A 146 20.20 25.10 13.02
N LEU A 147 20.90 25.58 11.99
CA LEU A 147 22.25 25.16 11.67
C LEU A 147 23.24 26.23 12.14
N ASN A 148 24.28 25.81 12.86
CA ASN A 148 25.46 26.62 13.16
C ASN A 148 26.59 26.22 12.22
N SER A 149 27.23 27.20 11.58
CA SER A 149 28.24 26.90 10.56
C SER A 149 29.58 26.38 11.07
N SER A 150 29.76 26.32 12.39
CA SER A 150 30.94 25.73 13.03
C SER A 150 30.62 24.42 13.75
N THR A 151 29.46 24.31 14.40
CA THR A 151 29.12 23.16 15.27
C THR A 151 28.06 22.24 14.68
N GLY A 152 27.49 22.56 13.53
CA GLY A 152 26.44 21.79 12.88
C GLY A 152 25.04 22.04 13.45
N VAL A 153 24.18 21.02 13.45
CA VAL A 153 22.78 21.16 13.91
C VAL A 153 22.74 21.46 15.40
N VAL A 154 22.17 22.60 15.78
CA VAL A 154 22.03 22.99 17.19
C VAL A 154 20.62 22.77 17.74
N ARG A 155 19.61 22.77 16.88
CA ARG A 155 18.21 22.55 17.25
C ARG A 155 17.40 22.08 16.06
N GLU A 156 16.52 21.11 16.28
CA GLU A 156 15.43 20.75 15.39
C GLU A 156 14.14 20.76 16.21
N ALA A 157 13.10 21.43 15.72
CA ALA A 157 11.84 21.61 16.43
C ALA A 157 10.66 21.72 15.46
N LEU A 158 9.44 21.71 15.99
CA LEU A 158 8.28 22.07 15.18
C LEU A 158 8.28 23.57 14.90
N ILE A 159 7.69 23.97 13.78
CA ILE A 159 7.46 25.38 13.46
C ILE A 159 6.69 26.06 14.61
N THR A 160 5.74 25.37 15.25
CA THR A 160 4.96 25.89 16.39
C THR A 160 5.78 26.09 17.66
N ASP A 161 6.89 25.39 17.83
CA ASP A 161 7.83 25.60 18.93
C ASP A 161 8.75 26.81 18.65
N GLY A 162 8.64 27.38 17.44
CA GLY A 162 9.49 28.41 16.89
C GLY A 162 10.91 27.92 16.60
N PRO A 163 11.74 28.74 15.92
CA PRO A 163 13.10 28.39 15.54
C PRO A 163 14.12 28.50 16.69
N ASP A 164 13.86 29.30 17.72
CA ASP A 164 14.77 29.50 18.87
C ASP A 164 14.26 28.89 20.18
N ALA A 165 15.18 28.76 21.14
CA ALA A 165 14.88 28.26 22.49
C ALA A 165 14.14 29.27 23.37
N SER A 166 14.17 30.57 23.04
CA SER A 166 13.54 31.65 23.83
C SER A 166 12.92 32.71 22.92
N ASP A 167 11.96 33.48 23.46
CA ASP A 167 11.24 34.56 22.75
C ASP A 167 10.51 34.12 21.47
N CYS A 168 10.08 32.86 21.41
CA CYS A 168 9.38 32.26 20.27
C CYS A 168 7.93 31.82 20.57
N ALA A 169 7.36 32.18 21.73
CA ALA A 169 6.01 31.75 22.14
C ALA A 169 4.89 32.13 21.16
N GLY A 170 5.11 33.15 20.33
CA GLY A 170 4.17 33.56 19.30
C GLY A 170 3.97 32.53 18.18
N TRP A 171 4.97 31.69 17.90
CA TRP A 171 4.90 30.68 16.85
C TRP A 171 3.83 29.59 17.11
N ALA A 172 3.54 29.31 18.38
CA ALA A 172 2.47 28.38 18.76
C ALA A 172 1.06 28.88 18.38
N ARG A 173 0.93 30.19 18.07
CA ARG A 173 -0.33 30.85 17.72
C ARG A 173 -0.54 31.00 16.21
N LEU A 174 0.28 30.35 15.39
CA LEU A 174 0.11 30.36 13.95
C LEU A 174 -1.23 29.71 13.54
N PRO A 175 -1.94 30.27 12.53
CA PRO A 175 -3.02 29.58 11.86
C PRO A 175 -2.57 28.20 11.36
N GLU A 176 -3.47 27.23 11.31
CA GLU A 176 -3.14 25.83 11.01
C GLU A 176 -2.39 25.70 9.67
N GLU A 177 -2.82 26.44 8.65
CA GLU A 177 -2.26 26.43 7.31
C GLU A 177 -0.84 27.00 7.21
N PHE A 178 -0.38 27.78 8.21
CA PHE A 178 0.98 28.34 8.30
C PHE A 178 1.92 27.54 9.21
N ARG A 179 1.47 26.42 9.78
CA ARG A 179 2.32 25.55 10.61
C ARG A 179 3.23 24.63 9.81
N GLN A 180 3.13 24.68 8.47
CA GLN A 180 3.96 23.90 7.56
C GLN A 180 4.03 24.48 6.13
N ASP A 181 5.00 24.03 5.34
CA ASP A 181 5.08 24.23 3.89
C ASP A 181 5.13 25.72 3.48
N LEU A 182 5.81 26.53 4.29
CA LEU A 182 5.96 27.98 4.06
C LEU A 182 6.62 28.23 2.70
N ASP A 183 6.08 29.15 1.89
CA ASP A 183 6.75 29.52 0.64
C ASP A 183 7.91 30.49 0.90
N HIS A 184 7.72 31.44 1.81
CA HIS A 184 8.76 32.41 2.18
C HIS A 184 8.66 32.82 3.65
N VAL A 185 9.80 33.18 4.23
CA VAL A 185 9.93 33.84 5.53
C VAL A 185 10.79 35.09 5.32
N ALA A 186 10.22 36.26 5.57
CA ALA A 186 10.91 37.54 5.40
C ALA A 186 10.95 38.32 6.70
N ALA A 187 12.02 39.08 6.91
CA ALA A 187 12.19 39.87 8.12
C ALA A 187 11.24 41.07 8.06
N TYR A 188 10.51 41.29 9.15
CA TYR A 188 9.72 42.48 9.34
C TYR A 188 10.41 43.44 10.32
N LYS A 189 10.01 44.71 10.36
CA LYS A 189 10.56 45.66 11.33
C LYS A 189 10.36 45.12 12.76
N ALA A 190 11.34 45.34 13.63
CA ALA A 190 11.20 44.97 15.02
C ALA A 190 10.04 45.74 15.68
N ALA A 191 9.39 45.12 16.65
CA ALA A 191 8.46 45.81 17.54
C ALA A 191 9.19 46.93 18.31
N SER A 192 8.41 47.87 18.86
CA SER A 192 8.97 48.96 19.67
C SER A 192 9.75 48.50 20.90
N ASP A 193 9.46 47.30 21.41
CA ASP A 193 10.18 46.66 22.51
C ASP A 193 11.39 45.81 22.06
N GLY A 194 11.76 45.89 20.77
CA GLY A 194 12.84 45.11 20.17
C GLY A 194 12.47 43.68 19.79
N THR A 195 11.22 43.24 20.02
CA THR A 195 10.80 41.89 19.65
C THR A 195 10.86 41.70 18.13
N ARG A 196 11.43 40.55 17.70
CA ARG A 196 11.48 40.19 16.27
C ARG A 196 10.09 39.99 15.70
N GLN A 197 9.93 40.43 14.46
CA GLN A 197 8.73 40.22 13.66
C GLN A 197 9.11 39.65 12.30
N SER A 198 8.24 38.80 11.75
CA SER A 198 8.44 38.20 10.43
C SER A 198 7.15 38.20 9.64
N LEU A 199 7.30 38.33 8.33
CA LEU A 199 6.25 38.06 7.35
C LEU A 199 6.42 36.62 6.86
N LEU A 200 5.46 35.76 7.18
CA LEU A 200 5.36 34.41 6.63
C LEU A 200 4.43 34.45 5.42
N ILE A 201 4.78 33.74 4.35
CA ILE A 201 4.00 33.74 3.10
C ILE A 201 3.75 32.31 2.65
N LYS A 202 2.52 32.04 2.20
CA LYS A 202 2.11 30.78 1.57
C LYS A 202 1.08 31.05 0.48
N GLY A 203 1.44 30.81 -0.77
CA GLY A 203 0.68 31.21 -1.95
C GLY A 203 0.38 32.71 -1.95
N THR A 204 -0.90 33.07 -1.94
CA THR A 204 -1.35 34.47 -1.83
C THR A 204 -1.68 34.91 -0.42
N GLN A 205 -1.52 34.03 0.57
CA GLN A 205 -1.76 34.35 1.97
C GLN A 205 -0.46 34.78 2.64
N GLY A 206 -0.58 35.60 3.68
CA GLY A 206 0.52 35.89 4.57
C GLY A 206 0.08 35.98 6.02
N VAL A 207 1.08 35.89 6.90
CA VAL A 207 0.96 36.07 8.33
C VAL A 207 2.05 37.04 8.78
N LEU A 208 1.62 38.12 9.44
CA LEU A 208 2.53 38.99 10.17
C LEU A 208 2.65 38.46 11.61
N LEU A 209 3.82 37.95 11.95
CA LEU A 209 4.09 37.28 13.22
C LEU A 209 4.95 38.15 14.12
N ASN A 210 4.49 38.41 15.34
CA ASN A 210 5.33 38.81 16.45
C ASN A 210 5.86 37.55 17.16
N TRP A 211 7.17 37.39 17.26
CA TRP A 211 7.78 36.16 17.76
C TRP A 211 7.44 35.85 19.22
N ARG A 212 7.11 36.87 20.03
CA ARG A 212 6.70 36.72 21.44
C ARG A 212 5.20 36.61 21.61
N THR A 213 4.42 37.49 20.98
CA THR A 213 2.97 37.62 21.26
C THR A 213 2.07 36.87 20.27
N GLY A 214 2.60 36.47 19.13
CA GLY A 214 1.89 35.72 18.08
C GLY A 214 1.35 36.59 16.97
N LEU A 215 0.15 36.26 16.49
CA LEU A 215 -0.42 36.80 15.27
C LEU A 215 -0.72 38.31 15.38
N LEU A 216 -0.17 39.11 14.46
CA LEU A 216 -0.51 40.52 14.29
C LEU A 216 -1.55 40.72 13.19
N ALA A 217 -1.41 39.98 12.08
CA ALA A 217 -2.36 39.97 10.97
C ALA A 217 -2.24 38.66 10.19
N SER A 218 -3.35 38.16 9.62
CA SER A 218 -3.40 37.00 8.71
C SER A 218 -4.40 37.25 7.60
N GLY A 219 -4.17 36.66 6.43
CA GLY A 219 -5.11 36.66 5.31
C GLY A 219 -4.38 36.87 3.99
N ALA A 220 -5.10 37.37 2.98
CA ALA A 220 -4.48 37.69 1.69
C ALA A 220 -3.33 38.68 1.86
N LEU A 221 -2.21 38.44 1.19
CA LEU A 221 -0.96 39.20 1.33
C LEU A 221 -1.17 40.70 1.08
N ASP A 222 -2.06 41.05 0.16
CA ASP A 222 -2.43 42.43 -0.19
C ASP A 222 -3.46 43.06 0.76
N ARG A 223 -3.93 42.30 1.76
CA ARG A 223 -4.91 42.75 2.77
C ARG A 223 -4.39 42.65 4.21
N LEU A 224 -3.08 42.46 4.40
CA LEU A 224 -2.45 42.42 5.74
C LEU A 224 -2.36 43.78 6.44
N GLY A 225 -2.94 44.84 5.88
CA GLY A 225 -2.83 46.20 6.43
C GLY A 225 -1.48 46.87 6.16
N ILE A 226 -0.67 46.35 5.22
CA ILE A 226 0.59 46.95 4.77
C ILE A 226 0.38 47.53 3.36
N PRO A 227 0.20 48.85 3.21
CA PRO A 227 -0.08 49.48 1.91
C PRO A 227 0.91 49.15 0.79
N GLY A 228 2.20 48.97 1.11
CA GLY A 228 3.18 48.56 0.10
C GLY A 228 2.97 47.15 -0.45
N LEU A 229 2.53 46.19 0.39
CA LEU A 229 2.15 44.84 -0.07
C LEU A 229 0.83 44.89 -0.85
N ALA A 230 -0.11 45.73 -0.44
CA ALA A 230 -1.37 45.96 -1.17
C ALA A 230 -1.14 46.52 -2.58
N ALA A 231 -0.10 47.34 -2.74
CA ALA A 231 0.32 47.92 -4.00
C ALA A 231 1.17 46.96 -4.88
N LEU A 232 1.38 45.70 -4.48
CA LEU A 232 2.13 44.76 -5.30
C LEU A 232 1.45 44.55 -6.67
N PRO A 233 2.22 44.46 -7.76
CA PRO A 233 1.65 44.27 -9.09
C PRO A 233 0.92 42.92 -9.17
N GLU A 234 -0.13 42.85 -9.98
CA GLU A 234 -0.99 41.66 -10.10
C GLU A 234 -0.18 40.38 -10.29
N ARG A 235 0.80 40.37 -11.20
CA ARG A 235 1.66 39.20 -11.48
C ARG A 235 2.47 38.67 -10.28
N PHE A 236 2.74 39.49 -9.27
CA PHE A 236 3.38 39.08 -8.01
C PHE A 236 2.35 38.52 -7.00
N ARG A 237 1.06 38.77 -7.24
CA ARG A 237 -0.07 38.29 -6.44
C ARG A 237 -0.79 37.09 -7.07
N VAL A 238 -0.39 36.65 -8.26
CA VAL A 238 -0.97 35.47 -8.92
C VAL A 238 -0.45 34.19 -8.24
N PRO A 239 -1.34 33.32 -7.71
CA PRO A 239 -0.96 31.98 -7.27
C PRO A 239 -0.79 31.05 -8.47
N TYR A 240 0.17 30.15 -8.37
CA TYR A 240 0.48 29.13 -9.37
C TYR A 240 0.20 27.73 -8.83
N ARG A 241 -0.23 26.83 -9.72
CA ARG A 241 -0.44 25.42 -9.39
C ARG A 241 0.91 24.75 -9.04
N PRO A 242 0.92 23.75 -8.14
CA PRO A 242 2.10 22.91 -7.94
C PRO A 242 2.54 22.21 -9.24
N VAL A 243 3.83 21.91 -9.35
CA VAL A 243 4.46 21.18 -10.45
C VAL A 243 4.32 19.68 -10.22
N THR A 244 3.11 19.24 -9.89
CA THR A 244 2.78 17.83 -9.64
C THR A 244 1.37 17.52 -10.11
N GLY A 245 1.19 16.32 -10.67
CA GLY A 245 -0.10 15.84 -11.13
C GLY A 245 -0.03 14.98 -12.38
N ARG A 246 -1.17 14.84 -13.05
CA ARG A 246 -1.35 14.05 -14.26
C ARG A 246 -1.66 14.92 -15.47
N TRP A 247 -1.07 14.56 -16.60
CA TRP A 247 -1.34 15.11 -17.91
C TRP A 247 -1.73 14.00 -18.88
N THR A 248 -2.55 14.30 -19.88
CA THR A 248 -2.96 13.37 -20.94
C THR A 248 -2.67 13.97 -22.30
N GLY A 249 -2.09 13.18 -23.20
CA GLY A 249 -1.79 13.63 -24.57
C GLY A 249 -2.19 12.56 -25.59
N ALA A 250 -2.36 12.96 -26.84
CA ALA A 250 -2.62 12.02 -27.93
C ALA A 250 -2.04 12.53 -29.27
N VAL A 251 -1.58 11.61 -30.11
CA VAL A 251 -1.16 11.85 -31.50
C VAL A 251 -1.58 10.65 -32.36
N GLY A 252 -2.43 10.90 -33.36
CA GLY A 252 -3.05 9.80 -34.11
C GLY A 252 -3.85 8.88 -33.17
N ASN A 253 -3.55 7.57 -33.20
CA ASN A 253 -4.14 6.59 -32.29
C ASN A 253 -3.30 6.35 -31.02
N GLN A 254 -2.16 7.03 -30.86
CA GLN A 254 -1.35 6.89 -29.65
C GLN A 254 -1.84 7.87 -28.58
N ARG A 255 -1.97 7.39 -27.35
CA ARG A 255 -2.33 8.17 -26.16
C ARG A 255 -1.26 7.99 -25.09
N ILE A 256 -1.05 9.04 -24.30
CA ILE A 256 -0.21 9.00 -23.10
C ILE A 256 -0.98 9.48 -21.87
N GLU A 257 -0.72 8.83 -20.74
CA GLU A 257 -0.96 9.38 -19.41
C GLU A 257 0.37 9.66 -18.71
N LEU A 258 0.72 10.93 -18.59
CA LEU A 258 1.98 11.43 -18.01
C LEU A 258 1.77 11.85 -16.55
N ARG A 259 2.70 11.51 -15.67
CA ARG A 259 2.73 11.82 -14.23
C ARG A 259 4.01 12.55 -13.89
N VAL A 260 3.90 13.62 -13.11
CA VAL A 260 5.04 14.41 -12.64
C VAL A 260 4.92 14.53 -11.12
N ASP A 261 5.93 14.07 -10.38
CA ASP A 261 6.01 14.11 -8.90
C ASP A 261 7.26 14.89 -8.46
N LEU A 262 7.13 16.22 -8.37
CA LEU A 262 8.23 17.14 -8.03
C LEU A 262 7.97 18.00 -6.78
N GLU A 263 6.71 18.08 -6.34
CA GLU A 263 6.24 18.86 -5.22
C GLU A 263 5.18 18.09 -4.42
N GLY A 264 4.85 18.59 -3.24
CA GLY A 264 3.88 17.97 -2.34
C GLY A 264 4.56 17.28 -1.16
N GLU A 265 3.79 16.46 -0.44
CA GLU A 265 4.28 15.72 0.71
C GLU A 265 5.11 14.52 0.23
N ARG A 266 6.41 14.53 0.56
CA ARG A 266 7.41 13.52 0.15
C ARG A 266 7.44 13.29 -1.37
N PRO A 267 7.86 14.30 -2.17
CA PRO A 267 7.93 14.13 -3.61
C PRO A 267 9.08 13.19 -3.99
N LEU A 268 8.83 12.30 -4.94
CA LEU A 268 9.80 11.26 -5.32
C LEU A 268 10.78 11.74 -6.39
N GLY A 269 10.53 12.90 -7.01
CA GLY A 269 11.39 13.46 -8.06
C GLY A 269 11.32 12.67 -9.37
N VAL A 270 10.17 12.06 -9.67
CA VAL A 270 10.00 11.12 -10.80
C VAL A 270 9.01 11.68 -11.82
N VAL A 271 9.31 11.43 -13.09
CA VAL A 271 8.36 11.56 -14.19
C VAL A 271 8.14 10.18 -14.77
N SER A 272 6.87 9.81 -15.01
CA SER A 272 6.51 8.52 -15.61
C SER A 272 5.35 8.67 -16.57
N GLY A 273 5.21 7.78 -17.53
CA GLY A 273 4.03 7.78 -18.40
C GLY A 273 3.63 6.39 -18.86
N ASP A 274 2.33 6.21 -19.09
CA ASP A 274 1.77 5.01 -19.71
C ASP A 274 1.32 5.35 -21.14
N LEU A 275 1.73 4.53 -22.10
CA LEU A 275 1.41 4.65 -23.51
C LEU A 275 0.32 3.65 -23.90
N PHE A 276 -0.57 4.09 -24.80
CA PHE A 276 -1.67 3.30 -25.31
C PHE A 276 -1.79 3.48 -26.82
N THR A 277 -2.28 2.45 -27.50
CA THR A 277 -2.81 2.54 -28.87
C THR A 277 -4.32 2.34 -28.80
N GLY A 278 -5.10 3.40 -29.01
CA GLY A 278 -6.48 3.45 -28.56
C GLY A 278 -6.56 3.31 -27.04
N ASP A 279 -7.32 2.33 -26.56
CA ASP A 279 -7.43 1.99 -25.13
C ASP A 279 -6.49 0.84 -24.71
N THR A 280 -5.79 0.22 -25.66
CA THR A 280 -4.88 -0.89 -25.36
C THR A 280 -3.54 -0.35 -24.91
N TRP A 281 -3.10 -0.73 -23.70
CA TRP A 281 -1.77 -0.42 -23.19
C TRP A 281 -0.68 -1.01 -24.08
N THR A 282 0.38 -0.24 -24.34
CA THR A 282 1.51 -0.67 -25.18
C THR A 282 2.84 -0.65 -24.45
N ASP A 283 3.09 0.35 -23.60
CA ASP A 283 4.31 0.43 -22.81
C ASP A 283 4.15 1.42 -21.65
N SER A 284 5.09 1.42 -20.72
CA SER A 284 5.20 2.40 -19.65
C SER A 284 6.66 2.78 -19.44
N PHE A 285 6.92 4.05 -19.13
CA PHE A 285 8.26 4.52 -18.78
C PHE A 285 8.29 5.26 -17.46
N ARG A 286 9.49 5.39 -16.91
CA ARG A 286 9.81 6.35 -15.87
C ARG A 286 11.26 6.82 -15.95
N THR A 287 11.51 7.97 -15.36
CA THR A 287 12.87 8.45 -15.08
C THR A 287 13.54 7.57 -14.04
N SER A 288 14.75 7.08 -14.33
CA SER A 288 15.50 6.19 -13.43
C SER A 288 16.68 6.86 -12.73
N GLY A 289 17.15 8.01 -13.26
CA GLY A 289 18.27 8.77 -12.71
C GLY A 289 17.87 10.17 -12.25
N THR A 290 18.89 11.00 -11.99
CA THR A 290 18.70 12.39 -11.58
C THR A 290 18.00 13.21 -12.66
N LEU A 291 16.77 13.61 -12.37
CA LEU A 291 16.01 14.54 -13.20
C LEU A 291 16.54 15.97 -13.04
N ILE A 292 16.95 16.59 -14.14
CA ILE A 292 17.36 18.00 -14.18
C ILE A 292 16.12 18.84 -14.40
N VAL A 293 15.78 19.71 -13.43
CA VAL A 293 14.64 20.62 -13.51
C VAL A 293 15.15 22.05 -13.54
N THR A 294 14.87 22.76 -14.64
CA THR A 294 15.22 24.16 -14.81
C THR A 294 13.96 25.01 -14.77
N PRO A 295 13.67 25.72 -13.65
CA PRO A 295 12.57 26.66 -13.58
C PRO A 295 12.88 27.93 -14.39
N SER A 296 11.83 28.55 -14.91
CA SER A 296 11.86 29.89 -15.49
C SER A 296 10.61 30.66 -15.06
N VAL A 297 10.49 31.91 -15.49
CA VAL A 297 9.35 32.77 -15.12
C VAL A 297 8.00 32.15 -15.49
N ASN A 298 7.92 31.43 -16.62
CA ASN A 298 6.66 30.96 -17.20
C ASN A 298 6.59 29.44 -17.44
N ARG A 299 7.67 28.69 -17.23
CA ARG A 299 7.71 27.24 -17.47
C ARG A 299 8.80 26.54 -16.67
N PHE A 300 8.68 25.24 -16.54
CA PHE A 300 9.73 24.32 -16.10
C PHE A 300 10.18 23.49 -17.29
N THR A 301 11.50 23.33 -17.44
CA THR A 301 12.09 22.41 -18.42
C THR A 301 12.75 21.27 -17.66
N LEU A 302 12.33 20.06 -17.97
CA LEU A 302 12.74 18.82 -17.33
C LEU A 302 13.50 18.00 -18.36
N ILE A 303 14.72 17.60 -18.02
CA ILE A 303 15.59 16.80 -18.90
C ILE A 303 16.13 15.63 -18.12
N GLN A 304 16.07 14.44 -18.72
CA GLN A 304 16.73 13.26 -18.18
C GLN A 304 17.16 12.33 -19.29
N SER A 305 18.37 11.77 -19.15
CA SER A 305 18.89 10.70 -20.00
C SER A 305 18.91 9.39 -19.24
N GLY A 306 18.35 8.34 -19.85
CA GLY A 306 18.23 6.99 -19.27
C GLY A 306 16.84 6.71 -18.69
N LEU A 307 15.85 6.53 -19.55
CA LEU A 307 14.52 6.06 -19.15
C LEU A 307 14.53 4.55 -18.86
N SER A 308 13.75 4.14 -17.86
CA SER A 308 13.42 2.74 -17.63
C SER A 308 12.04 2.47 -18.23
N TRP A 309 11.90 1.35 -18.94
CA TRP A 309 10.70 0.96 -19.67
C TRP A 309 10.21 -0.40 -19.23
N ALA A 310 8.90 -0.65 -19.38
CA ALA A 310 8.31 -1.96 -19.15
C ALA A 310 8.73 -2.94 -20.25
N ASN A 311 8.71 -2.51 -21.52
CA ASN A 311 8.97 -3.38 -22.69
C ASN A 311 10.30 -3.06 -23.42
N ASN A 312 11.26 -2.42 -22.75
CA ASN A 312 12.59 -2.07 -23.31
C ASN A 312 12.52 -1.22 -24.60
N SER A 313 11.68 -0.18 -24.61
CA SER A 313 11.62 0.79 -25.70
C SER A 313 13.00 1.39 -26.05
N PRO A 314 13.27 1.71 -27.33
CA PRO A 314 14.52 2.35 -27.75
C PRO A 314 14.61 3.83 -27.39
N LEU A 315 13.53 4.43 -26.87
CA LEU A 315 13.52 5.82 -26.43
C LEU A 315 14.23 5.93 -25.08
N THR A 316 15.25 6.76 -24.99
CA THR A 316 16.16 6.80 -23.84
C THR A 316 16.15 8.14 -23.12
N ASP A 317 15.78 9.22 -23.81
CA ASP A 317 15.84 10.58 -23.29
C ASP A 317 14.45 11.19 -23.17
N LEU A 318 14.26 11.98 -22.12
CA LEU A 318 13.07 12.76 -21.86
C LEU A 318 13.39 14.26 -21.89
N PHE A 319 12.61 14.99 -22.68
CA PHE A 319 12.55 16.45 -22.67
C PHE A 319 11.09 16.88 -22.44
N LEU A 320 10.80 17.43 -21.27
CA LEU A 320 9.45 17.82 -20.88
C LEU A 320 9.41 19.31 -20.53
N THR A 321 8.54 20.06 -21.18
CA THR A 321 8.25 21.46 -20.85
C THR A 321 6.87 21.58 -20.22
N LEU A 322 6.82 22.09 -18.98
CA LEU A 322 5.59 22.32 -18.23
C LEU A 322 5.33 23.82 -18.08
N PRO A 323 4.14 24.35 -18.43
CA PRO A 323 3.82 25.75 -18.18
C PRO A 323 3.63 26.02 -16.68
N ARG A 324 4.02 27.22 -16.24
CA ARG A 324 3.57 27.77 -14.95
C ARG A 324 2.15 28.29 -15.12
N THR A 325 1.19 27.50 -14.64
CA THR A 325 -0.23 27.81 -14.76
C THR A 325 -0.75 28.49 -13.50
N ALA A 326 -1.42 29.62 -13.65
CA ALA A 326 -2.10 30.26 -12.52
C ALA A 326 -3.23 29.36 -12.01
N VAL A 327 -3.51 29.37 -10.70
CA VAL A 327 -4.58 28.55 -10.12
C VAL A 327 -5.94 28.87 -10.76
N THR A 328 -6.16 30.13 -11.16
CA THR A 328 -7.39 30.61 -11.79
C THR A 328 -7.47 30.38 -13.30
N SER A 329 -6.39 29.95 -13.95
CA SER A 329 -6.44 29.61 -15.38
C SER A 329 -7.30 28.36 -15.59
N PRO A 330 -8.10 28.27 -16.66
CA PRO A 330 -8.86 27.06 -16.99
C PRO A 330 -7.95 25.85 -17.20
N GLU A 331 -8.50 24.65 -17.04
CA GLU A 331 -7.83 23.39 -17.37
C GLU A 331 -7.47 23.36 -18.87
N GLY A 332 -6.29 22.82 -19.22
CA GLY A 332 -5.80 22.81 -20.61
C GLY A 332 -4.48 23.55 -20.86
N SER A 333 -3.64 23.76 -19.85
CA SER A 333 -2.27 24.23 -20.10
C SER A 333 -1.45 23.11 -20.71
N ASN A 334 -0.91 23.34 -21.91
CA ASN A 334 -0.21 22.33 -22.69
C ASN A 334 1.23 22.16 -22.19
N ALA A 335 1.51 21.00 -21.60
CA ALA A 335 2.86 20.48 -21.52
C ALA A 335 3.30 19.98 -22.91
N SER A 336 4.59 20.04 -23.19
CA SER A 336 5.19 19.42 -24.38
C SER A 336 6.16 18.35 -23.91
N LEU A 337 5.86 17.10 -24.26
CA LEU A 337 6.71 15.95 -24.01
C LEU A 337 7.39 15.55 -25.31
N ILE A 338 8.70 15.39 -25.26
CA ILE A 338 9.47 14.77 -26.32
C ILE A 338 10.31 13.65 -25.72
N LEU A 339 10.17 12.45 -26.29
CA LEU A 339 10.98 11.29 -25.96
C LEU A 339 11.84 10.95 -27.18
N HIS A 340 13.15 10.80 -27.01
CA HIS A 340 14.07 10.51 -28.12
C HIS A 340 14.86 9.23 -27.88
N GLY A 341 15.14 8.49 -28.95
CA GLY A 341 16.08 7.37 -28.99
C GLY A 341 17.40 7.74 -29.66
N ALA A 342 18.34 6.79 -29.67
CA ALA A 342 19.67 6.99 -30.27
C ALA A 342 19.67 6.98 -31.81
N GLY A 343 18.62 6.43 -32.45
CA GLY A 343 18.49 6.32 -33.91
C GLY A 343 17.77 7.51 -34.55
N ALA A 344 18.17 7.88 -35.77
CA ALA A 344 17.49 8.91 -36.55
C ALA A 344 16.01 8.55 -36.77
N GLY A 345 15.09 9.45 -36.42
CA GLY A 345 13.64 9.26 -36.54
C GLY A 345 12.96 8.54 -35.36
N GLN A 346 13.71 8.16 -34.30
CA GLN A 346 13.13 7.62 -33.06
C GLN A 346 12.75 8.77 -32.12
N GLU A 347 11.58 9.36 -32.36
CA GLU A 347 11.04 10.44 -31.54
C GLU A 347 9.54 10.26 -31.33
N LEU A 348 9.08 10.50 -30.09
CA LEU A 348 7.68 10.68 -29.76
C LEU A 348 7.48 12.09 -29.21
N ASN A 349 6.66 12.89 -29.91
CA ASN A 349 6.39 14.28 -29.55
C ASN A 349 4.89 14.49 -29.33
N LEU A 350 4.51 14.93 -28.13
CA LEU A 350 3.14 14.99 -27.67
C LEU A 350 2.87 16.31 -26.94
N GLY A 351 1.81 17.01 -27.36
CA GLY A 351 1.14 18.00 -26.52
C GLY A 351 0.29 17.29 -25.46
N CYS A 352 0.50 17.58 -24.18
CA CYS A 352 -0.21 16.95 -23.08
C CYS A 352 -0.99 18.00 -22.27
N TYR A 353 -2.27 17.75 -22.04
CA TYR A 353 -3.17 18.62 -21.29
C TYR A 353 -3.20 18.22 -19.82
N TYR A 354 -3.20 19.20 -18.92
CA TYR A 354 -3.33 18.92 -17.48
C TYR A 354 -4.70 18.29 -17.19
N ALA A 355 -4.68 17.12 -16.57
CA ALA A 355 -5.86 16.32 -16.25
C ALA A 355 -6.27 16.40 -14.77
N GLY A 356 -5.34 16.75 -13.86
CA GLY A 356 -5.65 16.91 -12.45
C GLY A 356 -4.44 16.75 -11.53
N PRO A 357 -4.61 17.04 -10.22
CA PRO A 357 -3.53 17.01 -9.23
C PRO A 357 -3.15 15.59 -8.79
N ALA A 358 -4.08 14.63 -8.89
CA ALA A 358 -3.79 13.24 -8.59
C ALA A 358 -2.94 12.60 -9.69
N LEU A 359 -1.98 11.76 -9.31
CA LEU A 359 -1.11 11.05 -10.24
C LEU A 359 -1.85 9.86 -10.88
N ARG A 360 -2.84 9.30 -10.18
CA ARG A 360 -3.79 8.31 -10.68
C ARG A 360 -5.19 8.61 -10.17
N SER A 361 -6.18 8.09 -10.89
CA SER A 361 -7.57 8.08 -10.44
C SER A 361 -8.15 6.70 -10.64
N VAL A 362 -8.95 6.24 -9.68
CA VAL A 362 -9.70 4.98 -9.74
C VAL A 362 -11.16 5.25 -9.43
N GLU A 363 -12.07 4.54 -10.07
CA GLU A 363 -13.49 4.52 -9.72
C GLU A 363 -13.72 3.43 -8.67
N MET A 364 -14.29 3.81 -7.53
CA MET A 364 -14.59 2.90 -6.43
C MET A 364 -16.10 2.79 -6.27
N GLU A 365 -16.62 1.57 -6.39
CA GLU A 365 -18.00 1.22 -6.04
C GLU A 365 -17.99 0.59 -4.65
N THR A 366 -18.79 1.14 -3.73
CA THR A 366 -18.93 0.59 -2.37
C THR A 366 -20.33 0.06 -2.16
N ASP A 367 -20.44 -1.21 -1.80
CA ASP A 367 -21.68 -1.85 -1.43
C ASP A 367 -21.61 -2.27 0.04
N ALA A 368 -22.72 -2.17 0.75
CA ALA A 368 -22.79 -2.56 2.15
C ALA A 368 -24.05 -3.39 2.42
N LEU A 369 -23.91 -4.48 3.17
CA LEU A 369 -25.07 -5.25 3.60
C LEU A 369 -25.91 -4.39 4.56
N ALA A 370 -27.24 -4.42 4.40
CA ALA A 370 -28.15 -3.70 5.29
C ALA A 370 -27.87 -4.02 6.77
N GLY A 371 -27.70 -2.98 7.59
CA GLY A 371 -27.35 -3.09 9.01
C GLY A 371 -25.85 -2.99 9.32
N THR A 372 -24.98 -3.01 8.31
CA THR A 372 -23.55 -2.69 8.46
C THR A 372 -23.29 -1.20 8.27
N GLN A 373 -22.17 -0.72 8.80
CA GLN A 373 -21.72 0.66 8.64
C GLN A 373 -20.45 0.73 7.81
N VAL A 374 -20.43 1.60 6.80
CA VAL A 374 -19.21 1.93 6.04
C VAL A 374 -18.40 2.97 6.81
N PHE A 375 -17.08 2.76 6.90
CA PHE A 375 -16.17 3.69 7.55
C PHE A 375 -16.29 5.10 6.97
N GLN A 376 -16.35 6.09 7.86
CA GLN A 376 -16.53 7.49 7.47
C GLN A 376 -15.22 8.27 7.55
N GLN A 377 -14.66 8.37 8.75
CA GLN A 377 -13.44 9.13 9.03
C GLN A 377 -12.86 8.75 10.40
N TYR A 378 -11.57 9.03 10.57
CA TYR A 378 -10.83 8.88 11.82
C TYR A 378 -10.05 10.16 12.13
N ASP A 379 -10.26 10.73 13.32
CA ASP A 379 -9.48 11.87 13.81
C ASP A 379 -8.21 11.35 14.52
N THR A 380 -7.07 11.53 13.88
CA THR A 380 -5.77 11.06 14.38
C THR A 380 -5.34 11.72 15.70
N SER A 381 -6.02 12.76 16.19
CA SER A 381 -5.79 13.30 17.54
C SER A 381 -6.29 12.40 18.67
N ARG A 382 -7.13 11.41 18.36
CA ARG A 382 -7.65 10.43 19.31
C ARG A 382 -6.63 9.33 19.65
N GLY A 383 -5.68 9.07 18.76
CA GLY A 383 -4.66 8.04 18.89
C GLY A 383 -3.32 8.59 19.38
N ASN A 384 -2.40 7.68 19.70
CA ASN A 384 -0.99 8.04 19.79
C ASN A 384 -0.47 8.35 18.38
N ALA A 385 0.50 9.26 18.31
CA ALA A 385 1.18 9.59 17.07
C ALA A 385 2.62 10.03 17.36
N PRO A 386 3.52 9.98 16.38
CA PRO A 386 4.89 10.43 16.54
C PRO A 386 4.96 11.85 17.08
N ARG A 387 6.02 12.16 17.84
CA ARG A 387 6.26 13.53 18.28
C ARG A 387 6.38 14.45 17.06
N GLY A 388 5.56 15.50 17.02
CA GLY A 388 5.53 16.41 15.88
C GLY A 388 4.67 15.94 14.72
N TYR A 389 3.88 14.89 14.89
CA TYR A 389 2.86 14.49 13.94
C TYR A 389 1.75 15.55 13.83
N ARG A 390 1.29 15.82 12.61
CA ARG A 390 0.13 16.67 12.36
C ARG A 390 -1.13 15.83 12.45
N HIS A 391 -1.87 16.02 13.54
CA HIS A 391 -3.21 15.48 13.63
C HIS A 391 -4.11 16.08 12.54
N ARG A 392 -4.85 15.20 11.89
CA ARG A 392 -5.81 15.45 10.82
C ARG A 392 -6.93 14.40 10.86
N SER A 393 -8.06 14.74 10.24
CA SER A 393 -9.13 13.76 9.99
C SER A 393 -8.83 13.01 8.70
N LEU A 394 -8.80 11.69 8.76
CA LEU A 394 -8.52 10.80 7.64
C LEU A 394 -9.77 10.01 7.26
N THR A 395 -10.17 10.11 6.00
CA THR A 395 -11.02 9.15 5.28
C THR A 395 -10.15 8.21 4.44
N VAL A 396 -10.71 7.10 3.97
CA VAL A 396 -10.02 6.20 3.00
C VAL A 396 -9.58 6.98 1.76
N ALA A 397 -10.44 7.86 1.23
CA ALA A 397 -10.13 8.71 0.10
C ALA A 397 -8.98 9.69 0.39
N SER A 398 -8.94 10.31 1.57
CA SER A 398 -7.85 11.23 1.92
C SER A 398 -6.51 10.53 2.13
N ALA A 399 -6.50 9.31 2.69
CA ALA A 399 -5.28 8.53 2.87
C ALA A 399 -4.63 8.17 1.52
N TYR A 400 -5.44 7.81 0.52
CA TYR A 400 -4.95 7.59 -0.84
C TYR A 400 -4.64 8.88 -1.60
N ALA A 401 -5.37 9.97 -1.35
CA ALA A 401 -5.08 11.27 -1.95
C ALA A 401 -3.68 11.77 -1.53
N GLU A 402 -3.30 11.59 -0.26
CA GLU A 402 -1.93 11.85 0.24
C GLU A 402 -0.89 10.95 -0.47
N ALA A 403 -1.28 9.71 -0.81
CA ALA A 403 -0.46 8.80 -1.60
C ALA A 403 -0.40 9.15 -3.10
N GLY A 404 -1.17 10.14 -3.57
CA GLY A 404 -1.23 10.58 -4.97
C GLY A 404 -2.27 9.85 -5.84
N VAL A 405 -3.18 9.09 -5.22
CA VAL A 405 -4.25 8.35 -5.90
C VAL A 405 -5.61 8.94 -5.51
N GLU A 406 -6.39 9.36 -6.51
CA GLU A 406 -7.76 9.81 -6.31
C GLU A 406 -8.73 8.62 -6.34
N LEU A 407 -9.44 8.39 -5.25
CA LEU A 407 -10.58 7.46 -5.21
C LEU A 407 -11.87 8.21 -5.56
N LYS A 408 -12.37 8.03 -6.78
CA LYS A 408 -13.65 8.61 -7.23
C LYS A 408 -14.82 7.81 -6.69
N ASN A 409 -15.91 8.50 -6.35
CA ASN A 409 -17.12 7.95 -5.73
C ASN A 409 -16.94 7.32 -4.34
N ALA A 410 -15.74 7.40 -3.76
CA ALA A 410 -15.50 6.96 -2.39
C ALA A 410 -16.47 7.67 -1.42
N GLY A 411 -17.14 6.88 -0.58
CA GLY A 411 -18.17 7.36 0.36
C GLY A 411 -19.60 7.34 -0.18
N GLN A 412 -19.81 7.06 -1.48
CA GLN A 412 -21.14 6.65 -1.98
C GLN A 412 -21.32 5.16 -1.74
N VAL A 413 -22.47 4.79 -1.18
CA VAL A 413 -22.73 3.41 -0.74
C VAL A 413 -24.05 2.93 -1.31
N ASN A 414 -24.03 1.78 -1.99
CA ASN A 414 -25.24 1.04 -2.30
C ASN A 414 -25.56 0.10 -1.14
N VAL A 415 -26.81 0.08 -0.70
CA VAL A 415 -27.24 -0.84 0.37
C VAL A 415 -27.81 -2.09 -0.28
N VAL A 416 -27.21 -3.24 0.02
CA VAL A 416 -27.73 -4.55 -0.36
C VAL A 416 -28.80 -4.93 0.65
N ALA A 417 -30.05 -5.03 0.20
CA ALA A 417 -31.17 -5.34 1.08
C ALA A 417 -31.04 -6.77 1.63
N ASN A 418 -31.15 -6.91 2.95
CA ASN A 418 -31.12 -8.19 3.64
C ASN A 418 -32.55 -8.70 3.84
N THR A 419 -32.89 -9.87 3.30
CA THR A 419 -34.25 -10.42 3.35
C THR A 419 -34.41 -11.71 4.15
N SER A 420 -33.33 -12.46 4.47
CA SER A 420 -33.28 -13.52 5.49
C SER A 420 -32.06 -14.44 5.28
N GLY A 421 -31.15 -14.48 6.26
CA GLY A 421 -30.11 -15.50 6.41
C GLY A 421 -29.61 -15.48 7.86
N ASP A 422 -29.52 -16.64 8.52
CA ASP A 422 -29.45 -16.69 10.00
C ASP A 422 -28.03 -16.58 10.58
N ASP A 423 -26.97 -16.90 9.83
CA ASP A 423 -25.58 -16.78 10.34
C ASP A 423 -24.77 -15.64 9.70
N LEU A 424 -25.16 -15.20 8.50
CA LEU A 424 -24.55 -14.10 7.74
C LEU A 424 -23.00 -14.20 7.69
N ARG A 425 -22.47 -15.40 7.50
CA ARG A 425 -21.03 -15.65 7.34
C ARG A 425 -20.70 -15.83 5.86
N TRP A 426 -19.73 -15.09 5.36
CA TRP A 426 -19.36 -15.07 3.94
C TRP A 426 -18.15 -15.96 3.68
N SER A 427 -18.25 -16.82 2.68
CA SER A 427 -17.15 -17.58 2.10
C SER A 427 -16.55 -16.86 0.90
N GLU A 428 -15.35 -17.28 0.50
CA GLU A 428 -14.66 -16.73 -0.68
C GLU A 428 -15.49 -16.95 -1.96
N ALA A 429 -16.17 -18.10 -2.05
CA ALA A 429 -17.06 -18.44 -3.15
C ALA A 429 -18.25 -17.48 -3.25
N GLU A 430 -18.88 -17.14 -2.13
CA GLU A 430 -20.01 -16.22 -2.08
C GLU A 430 -19.57 -14.78 -2.37
N LEU A 431 -18.39 -14.37 -1.88
CA LEU A 431 -17.83 -13.04 -2.16
C LEU A 431 -17.49 -12.87 -3.64
N HIS A 432 -16.86 -13.88 -4.26
CA HIS A 432 -16.56 -13.86 -5.69
C HIS A 432 -17.84 -13.89 -6.54
N ALA A 433 -18.83 -14.71 -6.16
CA ALA A 433 -20.15 -14.73 -6.79
C ALA A 433 -20.85 -13.36 -6.67
N ALA A 434 -20.79 -12.73 -5.50
CA ALA A 434 -21.37 -11.42 -5.25
C ALA A 434 -20.70 -10.32 -6.08
N MET A 435 -19.36 -10.30 -6.14
CA MET A 435 -18.64 -9.34 -6.97
C MET A 435 -19.03 -9.49 -8.45
N THR A 436 -18.93 -10.69 -9.00
CA THR A 436 -19.19 -10.92 -10.43
C THR A 436 -20.64 -10.62 -10.83
N ALA A 437 -21.60 -10.75 -9.91
CA ALA A 437 -23.02 -10.47 -10.15
C ALA A 437 -23.43 -9.01 -9.87
N ASN A 438 -22.86 -8.36 -8.85
CA ASN A 438 -23.36 -7.08 -8.35
C ASN A 438 -22.45 -5.89 -8.64
N PHE A 439 -21.14 -6.09 -8.81
CA PHE A 439 -20.24 -4.99 -9.13
C PHE A 439 -20.55 -4.45 -10.53
N SER A 440 -21.20 -3.29 -10.60
CA SER A 440 -21.79 -2.78 -11.86
C SER A 440 -20.72 -2.50 -12.94
N LEU A 441 -19.50 -2.21 -12.49
CA LEU A 441 -18.34 -1.92 -13.33
C LEU A 441 -17.47 -3.15 -13.60
N HIS A 442 -17.82 -4.34 -13.07
CA HIS A 442 -17.04 -5.56 -13.21
C HIS A 442 -16.81 -5.96 -14.66
N ARG A 443 -15.56 -6.17 -15.04
CA ARG A 443 -15.18 -6.72 -16.35
C ARG A 443 -13.90 -7.53 -16.16
N GLU A 444 -13.77 -8.62 -16.90
CA GLU A 444 -12.53 -9.43 -16.97
C GLU A 444 -11.45 -8.74 -17.83
N VAL A 445 -11.09 -7.51 -17.48
CA VAL A 445 -10.10 -6.67 -18.19
C VAL A 445 -9.29 -5.81 -17.22
N GLU A 446 -8.20 -5.24 -17.70
CA GLU A 446 -7.42 -4.24 -16.96
C GLU A 446 -8.20 -2.93 -16.88
N GLN A 447 -8.57 -2.48 -15.68
CA GLN A 447 -9.34 -1.26 -15.50
C GLN A 447 -9.12 -0.58 -14.15
N TRP A 448 -9.19 0.75 -14.14
CA TRP A 448 -9.14 1.56 -12.90
C TRP A 448 -10.50 1.58 -12.20
N LYS A 449 -11.03 0.39 -11.89
CA LYS A 449 -12.34 0.18 -11.26
C LYS A 449 -12.21 -0.88 -10.18
N ILE A 450 -12.75 -0.59 -9.01
CA ILE A 450 -12.63 -1.45 -7.84
C ILE A 450 -13.98 -1.56 -7.12
N TRP A 451 -14.22 -2.71 -6.52
CA TRP A 451 -15.39 -2.98 -5.70
C TRP A 451 -14.99 -3.18 -4.25
N THR A 452 -15.68 -2.50 -3.34
CA THR A 452 -15.52 -2.65 -1.90
C THR A 452 -16.83 -3.08 -1.30
N PHE A 453 -16.81 -4.24 -0.63
CA PHE A 453 -18.00 -4.76 0.02
C PHE A 453 -17.86 -4.70 1.55
N VAL A 454 -18.86 -4.16 2.23
CA VAL A 454 -18.95 -4.22 3.69
C VAL A 454 -19.93 -5.32 4.07
N ALA A 455 -19.37 -6.42 4.54
CA ALA A 455 -20.08 -7.63 4.92
C ALA A 455 -20.14 -7.75 6.45
N THR A 456 -20.87 -8.76 6.92
CA THR A 456 -21.00 -9.11 8.34
C THR A 456 -19.75 -9.83 8.85
N ARG A 457 -19.64 -11.15 8.65
CA ARG A 457 -18.52 -11.97 9.15
C ARG A 457 -17.95 -12.85 8.05
N TYR A 458 -16.69 -13.23 8.21
CA TYR A 458 -16.07 -14.26 7.40
C TYR A 458 -16.35 -15.66 7.97
N THR A 459 -16.26 -16.68 7.13
CA THR A 459 -16.38 -18.08 7.58
C THR A 459 -15.24 -18.53 8.51
N LEU A 460 -14.04 -17.94 8.38
CA LEU A 460 -12.96 -18.06 9.37
C LEU A 460 -13.05 -16.92 10.40
N ASP A 461 -13.14 -17.26 11.68
CA ASP A 461 -13.22 -16.26 12.75
C ASP A 461 -11.95 -15.38 12.79
N GLY A 462 -12.12 -14.09 13.07
CA GLY A 462 -11.02 -13.15 13.30
C GLY A 462 -10.50 -12.40 12.06
N ALA A 463 -11.03 -12.65 10.87
CA ALA A 463 -10.71 -11.86 9.68
C ALA A 463 -11.44 -10.51 9.68
N ALA A 464 -10.68 -9.43 9.56
CA ALA A 464 -11.22 -8.07 9.49
C ALA A 464 -11.44 -7.59 8.05
N GLY A 465 -10.62 -8.06 7.11
CA GLY A 465 -10.69 -7.74 5.69
C GLY A 465 -10.11 -8.85 4.82
N LEU A 466 -10.33 -8.75 3.51
CA LEU A 466 -9.83 -9.71 2.52
C LEU A 466 -9.88 -9.12 1.09
N MET A 467 -8.79 -9.17 0.35
CA MET A 467 -8.81 -9.16 -1.12
C MET A 467 -9.10 -10.57 -1.67
N PHE A 468 -10.37 -10.86 -1.94
CA PHE A 468 -10.85 -12.21 -2.28
C PHE A 468 -10.74 -12.56 -3.77
N ASP A 469 -10.58 -11.57 -4.63
CA ASP A 469 -10.59 -11.73 -6.08
C ASP A 469 -9.18 -12.02 -6.62
N GLN A 470 -8.76 -13.28 -6.56
CA GLN A 470 -7.44 -13.74 -7.06
C GLN A 470 -7.55 -14.71 -8.24
N MET A 471 -8.63 -14.60 -9.02
CA MET A 471 -8.89 -15.41 -10.21
C MET A 471 -9.07 -14.55 -11.44
N GLY A 472 -8.79 -15.11 -12.62
CA GLY A 472 -8.92 -14.38 -13.87
C GLY A 472 -8.14 -13.07 -13.84
N ARG A 473 -8.81 -11.96 -14.13
CA ARG A 473 -8.25 -10.61 -13.99
C ARG A 473 -8.43 -10.12 -12.56
N GLU A 474 -7.53 -10.57 -11.69
CA GLU A 474 -7.55 -10.34 -10.25
C GLU A 474 -7.38 -8.88 -9.81
N ARG A 475 -7.52 -8.64 -8.50
CA ARG A 475 -7.32 -7.35 -7.81
C ARG A 475 -8.42 -6.32 -8.08
N GLN A 476 -9.65 -6.75 -8.36
CA GLN A 476 -10.78 -5.83 -8.55
C GLN A 476 -11.72 -5.75 -7.35
N GLY A 477 -11.65 -6.69 -6.40
CA GLY A 477 -12.56 -6.76 -5.25
C GLY A 477 -11.87 -6.90 -3.90
N MET A 478 -12.39 -6.17 -2.91
CA MET A 478 -12.05 -6.35 -1.50
C MET A 478 -13.31 -6.34 -0.61
N VAL A 479 -13.21 -6.95 0.56
CA VAL A 479 -14.27 -6.96 1.59
C VAL A 479 -13.73 -6.51 2.94
N VAL A 480 -14.56 -5.83 3.73
CA VAL A 480 -14.36 -5.57 5.16
C VAL A 480 -15.50 -6.20 5.96
N PHE A 481 -15.16 -6.88 7.06
CA PHE A 481 -16.11 -7.57 7.93
C PHE A 481 -16.48 -6.72 9.14
N HIS A 482 -17.57 -5.96 9.00
CA HIS A 482 -18.08 -5.03 10.00
C HIS A 482 -18.32 -5.67 11.36
N ASP A 483 -18.88 -6.88 11.40
CA ASP A 483 -19.21 -7.53 12.66
C ASP A 483 -17.96 -7.98 13.41
N THR A 484 -16.92 -8.43 12.69
CA THR A 484 -15.61 -8.71 13.30
C THR A 484 -15.05 -7.45 13.97
N LEU A 485 -15.03 -6.33 13.25
CA LEU A 485 -14.54 -5.05 13.79
C LEU A 485 -15.36 -4.57 14.99
N ARG A 486 -16.69 -4.71 14.93
CA ARG A 486 -17.59 -4.37 16.04
C ARG A 486 -17.31 -5.21 17.28
N ASP A 487 -17.15 -6.52 17.13
CA ASP A 487 -16.94 -7.43 18.25
C ASP A 487 -15.60 -7.17 18.96
N TYR A 488 -14.59 -6.69 18.23
CA TYR A 488 -13.32 -6.22 18.80
C TYR A 488 -13.32 -4.76 19.25
N GLY A 489 -14.44 -4.04 19.12
CA GLY A 489 -14.56 -2.64 19.52
C GLY A 489 -13.77 -1.65 18.64
N LEU A 490 -13.51 -2.01 17.39
CA LEU A 490 -12.66 -1.27 16.44
C LEU A 490 -13.46 -0.33 15.52
N ILE A 491 -14.79 -0.29 15.63
CA ILE A 491 -15.61 0.60 14.78
C ILE A 491 -15.31 2.08 15.11
N GLY A 492 -14.98 2.85 14.08
CA GLY A 492 -14.64 4.28 14.13
C GLY A 492 -13.22 4.58 14.63
N ASP A 493 -12.36 3.56 14.75
CA ASP A 493 -10.99 3.69 15.25
C ASP A 493 -9.93 3.73 14.13
N SER A 494 -8.65 3.76 14.53
CA SER A 494 -7.53 3.75 13.60
C SER A 494 -7.37 2.43 12.85
N MET A 495 -7.76 1.32 13.48
CA MET A 495 -7.67 -0.02 12.91
C MET A 495 -8.75 -0.27 11.84
N GLU A 496 -9.96 0.28 12.00
CA GLU A 496 -10.94 0.24 10.91
C GLU A 496 -10.41 0.99 9.68
N LEU A 497 -9.93 2.24 9.83
CA LEU A 497 -9.28 2.96 8.72
C LEU A 497 -8.14 2.13 8.10
N PHE A 498 -7.29 1.56 8.95
CA PHE A 498 -6.15 0.75 8.53
C PHE A 498 -6.60 -0.44 7.70
N CYS A 499 -7.63 -1.17 8.12
CA CYS A 499 -8.16 -2.31 7.39
C CYS A 499 -8.57 -1.90 5.96
N TYR A 500 -9.35 -0.83 5.79
CA TYR A 500 -9.74 -0.38 4.44
C TYR A 500 -8.53 0.00 3.58
N VAL A 501 -7.59 0.78 4.13
CA VAL A 501 -6.42 1.23 3.36
C VAL A 501 -5.47 0.08 3.05
N HIS A 502 -5.33 -0.88 3.95
CA HIS A 502 -4.51 -2.08 3.78
C HIS A 502 -5.04 -2.99 2.67
N GLU A 503 -6.33 -3.33 2.71
CA GLU A 503 -6.94 -4.21 1.70
C GLU A 503 -6.95 -3.57 0.31
N LEU A 504 -7.18 -2.25 0.23
CA LEU A 504 -6.99 -1.49 -1.00
C LEU A 504 -5.53 -1.50 -1.48
N GLY A 505 -4.57 -1.60 -0.57
CA GLY A 505 -3.15 -1.74 -0.91
C GLY A 505 -2.90 -3.00 -1.73
N HIS A 506 -3.50 -4.12 -1.33
CA HIS A 506 -3.45 -5.37 -2.10
C HIS A 506 -4.08 -5.26 -3.48
N VAL A 507 -5.21 -4.54 -3.59
CA VAL A 507 -5.83 -4.20 -4.88
C VAL A 507 -4.86 -3.45 -5.80
N PHE A 508 -4.02 -2.56 -5.27
CA PHE A 508 -2.95 -1.89 -6.02
C PHE A 508 -1.65 -2.71 -6.14
N ASN A 509 -1.72 -4.03 -5.96
CA ASN A 509 -0.60 -4.97 -6.07
C ASN A 509 0.54 -4.68 -5.08
N MET A 510 0.18 -4.33 -3.84
CA MET A 510 1.13 -4.26 -2.72
C MET A 510 1.12 -5.56 -1.93
N LEU A 511 2.31 -5.91 -1.44
CA LEU A 511 2.49 -7.01 -0.50
C LEU A 511 2.66 -6.47 0.90
N HIS A 512 2.48 -7.36 1.87
CA HIS A 512 2.90 -7.10 3.23
C HIS A 512 4.38 -6.70 3.29
N ALA A 513 4.72 -5.86 4.26
CA ALA A 513 6.06 -5.34 4.43
C ALA A 513 7.14 -6.44 4.49
N TRP A 514 6.83 -7.59 5.11
CA TRP A 514 7.73 -8.75 5.23
C TRP A 514 7.69 -9.72 4.02
N GLU A 515 6.76 -9.53 3.07
CA GLU A 515 6.60 -10.37 1.88
C GLU A 515 7.19 -9.73 0.60
N LYS A 516 7.71 -8.49 0.66
CA LYS A 516 8.24 -7.81 -0.54
C LYS A 516 9.35 -8.62 -1.25
N ASN A 517 10.12 -9.40 -0.50
CA ASN A 517 11.17 -10.26 -1.04
C ASN A 517 10.66 -11.49 -1.82
N ILE A 518 9.37 -11.82 -1.77
CA ILE A 518 8.78 -12.92 -2.56
C ILE A 518 8.09 -12.43 -3.83
N ALA A 519 8.07 -11.11 -4.07
CA ALA A 519 7.64 -10.53 -5.33
C ALA A 519 8.49 -11.05 -6.51
N LYS A 520 8.00 -10.91 -7.74
CA LYS A 520 8.73 -11.30 -8.96
C LYS A 520 8.87 -10.10 -9.90
N PRO A 521 10.05 -9.46 -10.01
CA PRO A 521 11.27 -9.74 -9.24
C PRO A 521 11.13 -9.34 -7.75
N PRO A 522 11.96 -9.90 -6.85
CA PRO A 522 11.93 -9.51 -5.44
C PRO A 522 12.20 -8.04 -5.19
N ALA A 523 11.44 -7.47 -4.26
CA ALA A 523 11.59 -6.11 -3.77
C ALA A 523 12.30 -6.11 -2.40
N PRO A 524 13.06 -5.05 -2.06
CA PRO A 524 13.77 -4.96 -0.80
C PRO A 524 12.79 -4.90 0.38
N LEU A 525 13.18 -5.54 1.47
CA LEU A 525 12.47 -5.45 2.75
C LEU A 525 12.89 -4.19 3.50
N GLY A 526 11.96 -3.65 4.29
CA GLY A 526 12.24 -2.59 5.26
C GLY A 526 13.08 -3.09 6.46
N PRO A 527 13.26 -2.25 7.49
CA PRO A 527 13.96 -2.62 8.73
C PRO A 527 13.44 -3.93 9.33
N ASN A 528 14.34 -4.71 9.95
CA ASN A 528 14.03 -6.01 10.56
C ASN A 528 13.21 -6.93 9.63
N SER A 529 13.71 -7.17 8.41
CA SER A 529 13.05 -8.01 7.41
C SER A 529 11.61 -7.57 7.05
N GLY A 530 11.33 -6.27 7.11
CA GLY A 530 10.03 -5.68 6.80
C GLY A 530 9.13 -5.48 8.03
N PHE A 531 9.36 -6.19 9.14
CA PHE A 531 8.54 -6.05 10.35
C PHE A 531 8.70 -4.68 11.03
N GLY A 532 9.80 -3.97 10.79
CA GLY A 532 10.04 -2.63 11.33
C GLY A 532 9.47 -1.49 10.47
N GLU A 533 8.78 -1.80 9.37
CA GLU A 533 8.28 -0.79 8.43
C GLU A 533 7.02 -0.09 8.97
N LEU A 534 7.03 1.24 9.01
CA LEU A 534 5.87 2.04 9.44
C LEU A 534 5.01 2.37 8.21
N SER A 535 4.19 1.40 7.80
CA SER A 535 3.34 1.46 6.62
C SER A 535 1.95 0.88 6.89
N TRP A 536 0.97 1.32 6.11
CA TRP A 536 -0.32 0.65 5.94
C TRP A 536 -0.19 -0.83 5.55
N MET A 537 0.90 -1.24 4.91
CA MET A 537 1.15 -2.64 4.49
C MET A 537 1.91 -3.48 5.53
N ASN A 538 2.11 -2.97 6.75
CA ASN A 538 2.57 -3.79 7.88
C ASN A 538 1.35 -4.26 8.68
N TYR A 539 1.53 -5.13 9.67
CA TYR A 539 0.53 -5.37 10.69
C TYR A 539 0.96 -4.69 11.98
N PRO A 540 0.10 -3.86 12.60
CA PRO A 540 0.46 -3.16 13.82
C PRO A 540 1.05 -4.07 14.88
N GLN A 541 0.50 -5.27 15.03
CA GLN A 541 0.88 -6.20 16.09
C GLN A 541 2.16 -6.98 15.78
N ALA A 542 2.48 -7.19 14.51
CA ALA A 542 3.74 -7.81 14.08
C ALA A 542 4.90 -6.80 14.01
N TYR A 543 4.63 -5.52 14.29
CA TYR A 543 5.64 -4.48 14.28
C TYR A 543 6.82 -4.86 15.17
N ASN A 544 8.02 -4.82 14.62
CA ASN A 544 9.26 -5.01 15.35
C ASN A 544 10.38 -4.35 14.58
N ASN A 545 10.93 -3.24 15.10
CA ASN A 545 12.05 -2.54 14.47
C ASN A 545 13.43 -2.91 15.07
N GLY A 546 13.48 -3.86 15.99
CA GLY A 546 14.66 -4.27 16.76
C GLY A 546 14.73 -3.65 18.17
N ASP A 547 14.22 -2.43 18.35
CA ASP A 547 14.22 -1.72 19.63
C ASP A 547 12.83 -1.69 20.28
N ARG A 548 11.78 -1.66 19.47
CA ARG A 548 10.37 -1.58 19.87
C ARG A 548 9.54 -2.57 19.06
N ALA A 549 8.58 -3.22 19.72
CA ALA A 549 7.73 -4.22 19.09
C ALA A 549 6.27 -4.17 19.58
N GLY A 550 5.34 -4.63 18.75
CA GLY A 550 3.91 -4.76 19.05
C GLY A 550 3.06 -3.53 18.69
N GLY A 551 1.74 -3.75 18.69
CA GLY A 551 0.73 -2.80 18.22
C GLY A 551 0.76 -1.44 18.92
N GLN A 552 0.98 -1.43 20.23
CA GLN A 552 1.09 -0.18 20.98
C GLN A 552 2.22 0.72 20.44
N HIS A 553 3.39 0.13 20.17
CA HIS A 553 4.53 0.88 19.67
C HIS A 553 4.36 1.24 18.20
N PHE A 554 3.73 0.37 17.40
CA PHE A 554 3.35 0.72 16.03
C PHE A 554 2.52 2.00 16.00
N TRP A 555 1.40 2.06 16.73
CA TRP A 555 0.53 3.24 16.70
C TRP A 555 1.19 4.49 17.25
N GLN A 556 2.12 4.37 18.20
CA GLN A 556 2.92 5.50 18.68
C GLN A 556 3.85 6.07 17.61
N ASP A 557 4.32 5.23 16.68
CA ASP A 557 5.33 5.60 15.68
C ASP A 557 4.74 5.75 14.27
N PHE A 558 3.52 5.27 14.04
CA PHE A 558 2.91 5.20 12.72
C PHE A 558 2.41 6.57 12.25
N PRO A 559 2.90 7.09 11.10
CA PRO A 559 2.48 8.40 10.60
C PRO A 559 1.22 8.33 9.71
N TYR A 560 0.50 7.20 9.68
CA TYR A 560 -0.68 6.99 8.82
C TYR A 560 -0.34 7.22 7.34
N GLN A 561 0.72 6.59 6.84
CA GLN A 561 1.22 6.79 5.48
C GLN A 561 1.87 5.53 4.91
N PHE A 562 1.98 5.45 3.58
CA PHE A 562 2.79 4.45 2.88
C PHE A 562 4.30 4.77 2.99
N SER A 563 5.15 3.75 2.84
CA SER A 563 6.60 3.93 2.74
C SER A 563 7.02 4.52 1.39
N ASP A 564 8.26 4.99 1.26
CA ASP A 564 8.74 5.62 0.00
C ASP A 564 8.68 4.65 -1.19
N ASN A 565 8.93 3.35 -0.97
CA ASN A 565 8.88 2.33 -2.02
C ASN A 565 7.43 2.06 -2.45
N GLU A 566 6.50 2.01 -1.49
CA GLU A 566 5.07 1.87 -1.77
C GLU A 566 4.49 3.09 -2.48
N LEU A 567 4.87 4.30 -2.06
CA LEU A 567 4.52 5.53 -2.79
C LEU A 567 5.04 5.49 -4.22
N ARG A 568 6.27 5.01 -4.43
CA ARG A 568 6.84 4.86 -5.78
C ARG A 568 6.04 3.87 -6.63
N HIS A 569 5.57 2.77 -6.04
CA HIS A 569 4.68 1.83 -6.71
C HIS A 569 3.34 2.49 -7.08
N LEU A 570 2.66 3.13 -6.12
CA LEU A 570 1.36 3.80 -6.35
C LEU A 570 1.46 4.86 -7.44
N ARG A 571 2.48 5.70 -7.36
CA ARG A 571 2.62 6.89 -8.22
C ARG A 571 3.25 6.57 -9.58
N HIS A 572 4.21 5.66 -9.62
CA HIS A 572 5.11 5.45 -10.77
C HIS A 572 5.40 3.98 -11.11
N GLY A 573 4.64 3.03 -10.56
CA GLY A 573 4.58 1.66 -11.08
C GLY A 573 4.18 1.64 -12.56
N TYR A 574 4.69 0.70 -13.34
CA TYR A 574 4.24 0.53 -14.73
C TYR A 574 2.77 0.14 -14.75
N TYR A 575 2.04 0.50 -15.80
CA TYR A 575 0.58 0.38 -15.86
C TYR A 575 0.07 -0.96 -15.33
N ARG A 576 0.53 -2.07 -15.91
CA ARG A 576 0.11 -3.43 -15.55
C ARG A 576 0.53 -3.84 -14.15
N HIS A 577 1.60 -3.27 -13.60
CA HIS A 577 2.06 -3.61 -12.25
C HIS A 577 1.10 -3.11 -11.17
N ILE A 578 0.21 -2.16 -11.48
CA ILE A 578 -0.64 -1.49 -10.49
C ILE A 578 -2.12 -1.50 -10.84
N VAL A 579 -2.49 -1.38 -12.13
CA VAL A 579 -3.91 -1.33 -12.53
C VAL A 579 -4.63 -2.60 -12.07
N PRO A 580 -5.82 -2.52 -11.45
CA PRO A 580 -6.67 -3.68 -11.20
C PRO A 580 -6.88 -4.50 -12.48
N GLY A 581 -6.84 -5.83 -12.38
CA GLY A 581 -6.85 -6.75 -13.53
C GLY A 581 -5.52 -6.82 -14.31
N GLY A 582 -4.48 -6.09 -13.90
CA GLY A 582 -3.16 -6.03 -14.54
C GLY A 582 -2.33 -7.30 -14.42
N ASP A 583 -1.09 -7.16 -13.98
CA ASP A 583 -0.25 -8.29 -13.60
C ASP A 583 -0.84 -8.98 -12.37
N ASN A 584 -0.61 -10.29 -12.32
CA ASN A 584 -1.00 -11.13 -11.21
C ASN A 584 -0.36 -10.65 -9.90
N ALA A 585 -1.03 -10.82 -8.78
CA ALA A 585 -0.51 -10.58 -7.44
C ALA A 585 0.84 -11.30 -7.23
N LEU A 586 1.74 -10.69 -6.45
CA LEU A 586 3.18 -10.99 -6.36
C LEU A 586 4.01 -10.61 -7.60
N THR A 587 3.46 -10.67 -8.81
CA THR A 587 4.22 -10.32 -10.01
C THR A 587 4.33 -8.80 -10.10
N ASN A 588 5.56 -8.32 -10.18
CA ASN A 588 5.89 -6.90 -10.19
C ASN A 588 5.29 -6.09 -9.02
N ALA A 589 5.03 -6.76 -7.90
CA ALA A 589 4.47 -6.16 -6.69
C ALA A 589 5.56 -5.38 -5.93
N ALA A 590 5.24 -4.17 -5.48
CA ALA A 590 6.15 -3.24 -4.78
C ALA A 590 7.46 -2.91 -5.55
N LEU A 591 7.47 -1.75 -6.21
CA LEU A 591 8.60 -1.33 -7.03
C LEU A 591 9.84 -0.85 -6.24
N ASP A 592 11.05 -1.34 -6.59
CA ASP A 592 12.34 -0.72 -6.23
C ASP A 592 13.26 -0.53 -7.46
N LEU A 593 14.04 0.56 -7.44
CA LEU A 593 15.03 0.97 -8.46
C LEU A 593 16.44 0.45 -8.16
N SER A 594 16.72 -0.02 -6.94
CA SER A 594 18.05 -0.51 -6.54
C SER A 594 18.19 -2.03 -6.53
N ALA A 595 17.09 -2.76 -6.70
CA ALA A 595 17.04 -4.20 -6.58
C ALA A 595 17.83 -4.87 -7.73
N THR A 596 18.99 -5.42 -7.39
CA THR A 596 19.48 -6.62 -8.07
C THR A 596 18.52 -7.75 -7.75
N ALA A 597 18.09 -8.50 -8.76
CA ALA A 597 17.26 -9.68 -8.59
C ALA A 597 17.95 -10.65 -7.62
N GLN A 598 17.54 -10.64 -6.35
CA GLN A 598 17.80 -11.79 -5.50
C GLN A 598 16.84 -12.86 -6.01
N ALA A 599 17.35 -14.03 -6.37
CA ALA A 599 16.46 -15.17 -6.55
C ALA A 599 15.69 -15.37 -5.24
N PHE A 600 14.49 -15.94 -5.30
CA PHE A 600 13.91 -16.53 -4.10
C PHE A 600 14.90 -17.61 -3.61
N ILE A 601 15.74 -17.23 -2.66
CA ILE A 601 16.69 -18.12 -2.00
C ILE A 601 15.92 -18.64 -0.80
N LEU A 602 15.64 -19.94 -0.80
CA LEU A 602 15.15 -20.61 0.40
C LEU A 602 16.08 -20.21 1.56
N PRO A 603 15.56 -19.75 2.70
CA PRO A 603 16.38 -19.48 3.87
C PRO A 603 17.27 -20.70 4.14
N SER A 604 18.48 -20.47 4.65
CA SER A 604 19.29 -21.58 5.14
C SER A 604 18.49 -22.35 6.21
N ALA A 605 18.67 -23.67 6.30
CA ALA A 605 17.88 -24.49 7.23
C ALA A 605 17.95 -23.92 8.67
N GLY A 606 16.76 -23.64 9.24
CA GLY A 606 16.50 -23.37 10.66
C GLY A 606 17.08 -22.06 11.22
N GLU A 607 16.35 -20.94 11.10
CA GLU A 607 16.62 -19.76 11.93
C GLU A 607 15.99 -19.89 13.33
N ASP A 608 14.98 -20.76 13.48
CA ASP A 608 14.39 -21.11 14.79
C ASP A 608 14.79 -22.53 15.21
N PRO A 609 15.67 -22.72 16.21
CA PRO A 609 16.04 -24.05 16.71
C PRO A 609 14.94 -24.72 17.56
N GLY A 610 13.89 -23.98 17.96
CA GLY A 610 12.79 -24.46 18.81
C GLY A 610 11.65 -25.15 18.04
N LEU A 611 11.55 -24.94 16.73
CA LEU A 611 10.47 -25.44 15.89
C LEU A 611 10.97 -26.24 14.68
N SER A 612 10.18 -27.22 14.25
CA SER A 612 10.41 -28.03 13.05
C SER A 612 9.14 -28.11 12.20
N LEU A 613 9.28 -27.80 10.92
CA LEU A 613 8.21 -27.85 9.91
C LEU A 613 8.40 -29.09 9.00
N SER A 614 7.33 -29.85 8.78
CA SER A 614 7.34 -31.00 7.85
C SER A 614 6.13 -31.02 6.92
N LEU A 615 6.35 -31.55 5.71
CA LEU A 615 5.32 -31.84 4.70
C LEU A 615 5.02 -33.34 4.67
N GLY A 616 3.78 -33.73 4.98
CA GLY A 616 3.26 -35.11 4.98
C GLY A 616 2.16 -35.35 3.93
N GLY A 617 1.59 -36.56 3.92
CA GLY A 617 0.51 -36.99 3.00
C GLY A 617 0.97 -38.00 1.93
N LYS A 618 0.25 -38.12 0.82
CA LYS A 618 0.57 -39.01 -0.31
C LYS A 618 1.81 -38.53 -1.09
N GLN A 619 2.58 -39.45 -1.68
CA GLN A 619 3.75 -39.13 -2.52
C GLN A 619 3.50 -39.30 -4.03
N VAL A 620 2.53 -40.12 -4.40
CA VAL A 620 2.24 -40.48 -5.79
C VAL A 620 0.79 -40.16 -6.10
N PHE A 621 0.53 -39.33 -7.08
CA PHE A 621 -0.81 -38.88 -7.48
C PHE A 621 -1.15 -39.40 -8.88
N GLY A 622 -2.43 -39.64 -9.16
CA GLY A 622 -2.96 -39.88 -10.49
C GLY A 622 -2.98 -38.61 -11.35
N TYR A 623 -3.17 -38.77 -12.66
CA TYR A 623 -3.36 -37.63 -13.55
C TYR A 623 -4.66 -36.89 -13.19
N GLY A 624 -4.58 -35.58 -12.95
CA GLY A 624 -5.70 -34.76 -12.49
C GLY A 624 -6.13 -34.97 -11.03
N GLU A 625 -5.45 -35.83 -10.26
CA GLU A 625 -5.73 -36.00 -8.83
C GLU A 625 -5.39 -34.70 -8.06
N PRO A 626 -6.33 -34.14 -7.27
CA PRO A 626 -6.08 -33.00 -6.40
C PRO A 626 -4.90 -33.26 -5.44
N VAL A 627 -3.86 -32.45 -5.54
CA VAL A 627 -2.68 -32.59 -4.68
C VAL A 627 -2.92 -31.92 -3.33
N MET A 628 -2.92 -32.71 -2.26
CA MET A 628 -3.05 -32.26 -0.87
C MET A 628 -1.72 -32.48 -0.13
N ALA A 629 -1.33 -31.52 0.70
CA ALA A 629 -0.15 -31.62 1.56
C ALA A 629 -0.53 -31.39 3.03
N GLU A 630 -0.07 -32.28 3.91
CA GLU A 630 -0.17 -32.08 5.35
C GLU A 630 0.99 -31.22 5.83
N LEU A 631 0.69 -30.07 6.42
CA LEU A 631 1.64 -29.23 7.13
C LEU A 631 1.63 -29.64 8.59
N ARG A 632 2.81 -29.91 9.16
CA ARG A 632 2.99 -30.13 10.59
C ARG A 632 4.09 -29.22 11.12
N LEU A 633 3.73 -28.37 12.07
CA LEU A 633 4.68 -27.57 12.85
C LEU A 633 4.79 -28.17 14.25
N SER A 634 6.00 -28.49 14.67
CA SER A 634 6.28 -29.24 15.90
C SER A 634 7.36 -28.59 16.73
N ARG A 635 7.29 -28.72 18.06
CA ARG A 635 8.40 -28.34 18.94
C ARG A 635 9.55 -29.32 18.81
N THR A 636 10.78 -28.81 18.79
CA THR A 636 12.00 -29.63 18.86
C THR A 636 12.36 -30.01 20.29
N GLY A 637 11.83 -29.26 21.27
CA GLY A 637 12.16 -29.40 22.69
C GLY A 637 13.40 -28.60 23.13
N VAL A 638 14.09 -27.92 22.21
CA VAL A 638 15.30 -27.13 22.52
C VAL A 638 14.98 -25.93 23.44
N THR A 639 13.85 -25.27 23.22
CA THR A 639 13.44 -24.05 23.93
C THR A 639 12.28 -24.27 24.91
N GLY A 640 11.81 -25.52 25.08
CA GLY A 640 10.65 -25.86 25.91
C GLY A 640 9.32 -25.64 25.19
N ASP A 641 8.34 -25.07 25.89
CA ASP A 641 7.01 -24.79 25.34
C ASP A 641 7.06 -23.60 24.37
N ALA A 642 6.38 -23.73 23.24
CA ALA A 642 6.42 -22.73 22.16
C ALA A 642 5.02 -22.26 21.78
N THR A 643 4.78 -20.96 21.79
CA THR A 643 3.50 -20.39 21.34
C THR A 643 3.56 -20.11 19.84
N VAL A 644 2.64 -20.72 19.08
CA VAL A 644 2.58 -20.62 17.62
C VAL A 644 1.19 -20.20 17.18
N ALA A 645 1.04 -19.75 15.93
CA ALA A 645 -0.27 -19.53 15.33
C ALA A 645 -1.06 -20.85 15.25
N ALA A 646 -2.37 -20.78 15.49
CA ALA A 646 -3.25 -21.94 15.40
C ALA A 646 -3.48 -22.39 13.96
N SER A 647 -3.40 -21.46 13.01
CA SER A 647 -3.45 -21.68 11.57
C SER A 647 -2.04 -21.57 11.00
N ILE A 648 -1.59 -22.60 10.31
CA ILE A 648 -0.25 -22.71 9.72
C ILE A 648 -0.30 -22.94 8.19
N GLY A 649 -1.48 -22.95 7.59
CA GLY A 649 -1.67 -23.12 6.16
C GLY A 649 -1.32 -21.88 5.34
N PRO A 650 -1.21 -22.02 4.01
CA PRO A 650 -0.84 -20.91 3.13
C PRO A 650 -1.94 -19.84 3.02
N LYS A 651 -3.20 -20.15 3.38
CA LYS A 651 -4.30 -19.18 3.39
C LYS A 651 -4.17 -18.11 4.48
N GLY A 652 -3.55 -18.45 5.60
CA GLY A 652 -3.28 -17.52 6.72
C GLY A 652 -1.89 -16.87 6.64
N GLU A 653 -1.24 -16.95 5.47
CA GLU A 653 -0.04 -16.20 5.08
C GLU A 653 1.25 -16.46 5.89
N ARG A 654 1.19 -17.26 6.95
CA ARG A 654 2.40 -17.66 7.71
C ARG A 654 3.26 -18.70 7.01
N THR A 655 2.72 -19.44 6.04
CA THR A 655 3.46 -20.50 5.34
C THR A 655 3.45 -20.30 3.84
N THR A 656 4.64 -20.14 3.25
CA THR A 656 4.84 -20.17 1.80
C THR A 656 5.23 -21.58 1.36
N ILE A 657 4.57 -22.11 0.32
CA ILE A 657 4.93 -23.40 -0.30
C ILE A 657 5.56 -23.13 -1.66
N VAL A 658 6.66 -23.79 -1.96
CA VAL A 658 7.42 -23.64 -3.20
C VAL A 658 7.40 -24.96 -3.96
N ILE A 659 6.99 -24.91 -5.22
CA ILE A 659 6.77 -26.06 -6.10
C ILE A 659 7.68 -25.93 -7.32
N SER A 660 8.55 -26.91 -7.53
CA SER A 660 9.29 -27.10 -8.78
C SER A 660 8.62 -28.17 -9.61
N ASP A 661 8.29 -27.84 -10.86
CA ASP A 661 7.65 -28.74 -11.81
C ASP A 661 8.65 -29.71 -12.49
N PRO A 662 8.17 -30.70 -13.26
CA PRO A 662 9.03 -31.67 -13.94
C PRO A 662 10.00 -31.07 -14.98
N TYR A 663 9.74 -29.84 -15.42
CA TYR A 663 10.58 -29.10 -16.36
C TYR A 663 11.59 -28.18 -15.65
N GLY A 664 11.60 -28.17 -14.33
CA GLY A 664 12.50 -27.37 -13.50
C GLY A 664 12.00 -25.95 -13.23
N ARG A 665 10.78 -25.58 -13.64
CA ARG A 665 10.19 -24.28 -13.32
C ARG A 665 9.75 -24.27 -11.86
N THR A 666 10.21 -23.28 -11.10
CA THR A 666 9.89 -23.15 -9.67
C THR A 666 8.95 -21.98 -9.42
N ARG A 667 7.87 -22.22 -8.67
CA ARG A 667 6.82 -21.25 -8.35
C ARG A 667 6.44 -21.34 -6.87
N ALA A 668 6.21 -20.21 -6.21
CA ALA A 668 5.51 -20.20 -4.93
C ALA A 668 4.02 -20.46 -5.17
N PHE A 669 3.40 -21.29 -4.34
CA PHE A 669 1.98 -21.57 -4.36
C PHE A 669 1.20 -20.36 -3.82
N ARG A 670 0.23 -19.90 -4.60
CA ARG A 670 -0.69 -18.81 -4.27
C ARG A 670 -2.10 -19.38 -4.10
N PRO A 671 -2.66 -19.43 -2.88
CA PRO A 671 -4.05 -19.82 -2.67
C PRO A 671 -5.01 -18.87 -3.38
N VAL A 672 -6.19 -19.35 -3.78
CA VAL A 672 -7.22 -18.58 -4.50
C VAL A 672 -7.82 -17.42 -3.68
N ALA A 673 -7.62 -17.44 -2.37
CA ALA A 673 -7.93 -16.32 -1.49
C ALA A 673 -6.97 -16.35 -0.29
N ARG A 674 -6.60 -15.17 0.21
CA ARG A 674 -5.68 -15.00 1.33
C ARG A 674 -6.38 -14.25 2.45
N ALA A 675 -6.66 -14.93 3.56
CA ALA A 675 -7.36 -14.28 4.66
C ALA A 675 -6.38 -13.41 5.46
N CYS A 676 -6.67 -12.10 5.53
CA CYS A 676 -6.02 -11.20 6.49
C CYS A 676 -6.58 -11.51 7.88
N THR A 677 -6.14 -12.62 8.47
CA THR A 677 -6.41 -12.95 9.86
C THR A 677 -5.61 -11.97 10.71
N GLY A 678 -6.26 -11.23 11.62
CA GLY A 678 -5.56 -10.26 12.44
C GLY A 678 -4.38 -10.90 13.15
N HIS A 679 -3.14 -10.57 12.77
CA HIS A 679 -1.96 -10.98 13.53
C HIS A 679 -1.94 -10.19 14.86
N GLY A 680 -1.41 -10.78 15.93
CA GLY A 680 -1.35 -10.16 17.26
C GLY A 680 -2.35 -10.69 18.30
N ASP A 681 -2.85 -9.85 19.19
CA ASP A 681 -3.73 -10.26 20.32
C ASP A 681 -5.07 -10.89 19.86
N ALA A 682 -5.48 -10.63 18.62
CA ALA A 682 -6.64 -11.26 17.97
C ALA A 682 -6.30 -12.53 17.18
N GLU A 683 -5.00 -12.81 16.98
CA GLU A 683 -4.55 -14.04 16.31
C GLU A 683 -4.75 -15.22 17.25
N ARG A 684 -5.48 -16.22 16.80
CA ARG A 684 -5.64 -17.44 17.59
C ARG A 684 -4.29 -18.15 17.67
N THR A 685 -3.76 -18.26 18.88
CA THR A 685 -2.51 -18.98 19.14
C THR A 685 -2.75 -20.32 19.84
N VAL A 686 -1.75 -21.18 19.76
CA VAL A 686 -1.68 -22.47 20.45
C VAL A 686 -0.30 -22.60 21.07
N THR A 687 -0.24 -23.00 22.34
CA THR A 687 1.01 -23.41 22.98
C THR A 687 1.30 -24.88 22.67
N LEU A 688 2.45 -25.14 22.08
CA LEU A 688 3.01 -26.48 21.88
C LEU A 688 3.72 -26.93 23.15
N THR A 689 3.26 -28.03 23.73
CA THR A 689 3.77 -28.63 24.98
C THR A 689 4.20 -30.08 24.74
N GLU A 690 4.66 -30.79 25.76
CA GLU A 690 4.91 -32.25 25.63
C GLU A 690 3.64 -33.04 25.28
N ASP A 691 2.50 -32.67 25.88
CA ASP A 691 1.21 -33.32 25.62
C ASP A 691 0.59 -32.90 24.29
N ARG A 692 0.96 -31.72 23.78
CA ARG A 692 0.53 -31.20 22.47
C ARG A 692 1.75 -30.75 21.65
N PRO A 693 2.55 -31.69 21.11
CA PRO A 693 3.85 -31.37 20.53
C PRO A 693 3.78 -30.72 19.15
N SER A 694 2.61 -30.71 18.50
CA SER A 694 2.47 -30.16 17.15
C SER A 694 1.07 -29.67 16.80
N VAL A 695 1.03 -28.75 15.84
CA VAL A 695 -0.17 -28.33 15.10
C VAL A 695 -0.11 -28.84 13.67
N TYR A 696 -1.29 -29.08 13.09
CA TYR A 696 -1.47 -29.71 11.78
C TYR A 696 -2.48 -28.93 10.95
N GLU A 697 -2.24 -28.83 9.64
CA GLU A 697 -3.19 -28.26 8.68
C GLU A 697 -3.02 -28.87 7.30
N THR A 698 -4.10 -28.95 6.52
CA THR A 698 -4.04 -29.39 5.13
C THR A 698 -3.96 -28.21 4.18
N ALA A 699 -3.07 -28.29 3.20
CA ALA A 699 -3.00 -27.36 2.09
C ALA A 699 -3.39 -28.06 0.78
N TYR A 700 -4.46 -27.60 0.14
CA TYR A 700 -4.75 -27.95 -1.25
C TYR A 700 -3.80 -27.18 -2.17
N LEU A 701 -2.98 -27.90 -2.95
CA LEU A 701 -1.96 -27.35 -3.83
C LEU A 701 -2.29 -27.56 -5.32
N GLY A 702 -3.39 -28.23 -5.65
CA GLY A 702 -3.73 -28.56 -7.04
C GLY A 702 -4.00 -27.33 -7.89
N TYR A 703 -4.74 -26.37 -7.35
CA TYR A 703 -5.15 -25.14 -8.03
C TYR A 703 -4.96 -23.92 -7.13
N GLY A 704 -4.53 -22.81 -7.72
CA GLY A 704 -4.33 -21.53 -7.04
C GLY A 704 -4.44 -20.36 -8.02
N SER A 705 -4.04 -19.16 -7.60
CA SER A 705 -4.15 -17.94 -8.43
C SER A 705 -3.29 -17.97 -9.71
N ASP A 706 -2.37 -18.93 -9.84
CA ASP A 706 -1.58 -19.19 -11.06
C ASP A 706 -2.14 -20.34 -11.91
N GLY A 707 -3.38 -20.76 -11.65
CA GLY A 707 -4.00 -21.92 -12.26
C GLY A 707 -3.54 -23.23 -11.63
N LEU A 708 -3.39 -24.28 -12.46
CA LEU A 708 -2.93 -25.59 -12.02
C LEU A 708 -1.41 -25.62 -11.75
N TYR A 709 -1.05 -26.15 -10.58
CA TYR A 709 0.36 -26.35 -10.20
C TYR A 709 0.88 -27.75 -10.56
N PHE A 710 -0.01 -28.73 -10.66
CA PHE A 710 0.30 -30.14 -10.91
C PHE A 710 -0.38 -30.68 -12.18
N ALA A 711 -0.40 -29.88 -13.25
CA ALA A 711 -1.06 -30.26 -14.51
C ALA A 711 -0.36 -31.40 -15.27
N GLU A 712 0.97 -31.48 -15.14
CA GLU A 712 1.80 -32.33 -16.00
C GLU A 712 2.23 -33.61 -15.26
N PRO A 713 2.15 -34.80 -15.87
CA PRO A 713 2.77 -36.00 -15.33
C PRO A 713 4.29 -35.82 -15.14
N GLY A 714 4.82 -36.29 -14.02
CA GLY A 714 6.26 -36.21 -13.75
C GLY A 714 6.59 -36.07 -12.27
N THR A 715 7.85 -35.71 -12.01
CA THR A 715 8.38 -35.54 -10.65
C THR A 715 8.41 -34.06 -10.27
N TYR A 716 7.78 -33.74 -9.15
CA TYR A 716 7.71 -32.40 -8.57
C TYR A 716 8.55 -32.37 -7.28
N ARG A 717 9.06 -31.18 -6.93
CA ARG A 717 9.69 -30.93 -5.64
C ARG A 717 8.92 -29.86 -4.89
N VAL A 718 8.60 -30.11 -3.63
CA VAL A 718 7.80 -29.21 -2.79
C VAL A 718 8.56 -28.90 -1.50
N THR A 719 8.65 -27.62 -1.14
CA THR A 719 9.29 -27.15 0.10
C THR A 719 8.40 -26.11 0.75
N ALA A 720 8.24 -26.15 2.08
CA ALA A 720 7.49 -25.16 2.84
C ALA A 720 8.42 -24.29 3.69
N VAL A 721 8.05 -23.02 3.84
CA VAL A 721 8.71 -22.04 4.70
C VAL A 721 7.65 -21.41 5.59
N HIS A 722 7.77 -21.60 6.90
CA HIS A 722 6.88 -21.02 7.91
C HIS A 722 7.54 -19.83 8.60
N THR A 723 6.77 -18.76 8.83
CA THR A 723 7.19 -17.56 9.57
C THR A 723 6.45 -17.49 10.91
N GLY A 724 7.22 -17.58 11.99
CA GLY A 724 6.75 -17.56 13.37
C GLY A 724 6.18 -16.20 13.80
N LEU A 725 5.57 -16.15 14.99
CA LEU A 725 4.97 -14.94 15.55
C LEU A 725 5.99 -13.81 15.75
N ASP A 726 7.26 -14.17 15.95
CA ASP A 726 8.42 -13.30 16.18
C ASP A 726 9.19 -12.96 14.89
N GLY A 727 8.74 -13.46 13.74
CA GLY A 727 9.39 -13.29 12.44
C GLY A 727 10.45 -14.35 12.12
N ALA A 728 10.76 -15.27 13.03
CA ALA A 728 11.73 -16.34 12.78
C ALA A 728 11.20 -17.33 11.72
N ARG A 729 12.11 -17.92 10.93
CA ARG A 729 11.74 -18.80 9.81
C ARG A 729 12.12 -20.26 10.06
N THR A 730 11.17 -21.16 9.81
CA THR A 730 11.36 -22.62 9.83
C THR A 730 11.12 -23.18 8.43
N VAL A 731 12.10 -23.91 7.89
CA VAL A 731 12.05 -24.48 6.52
C VAL A 731 11.89 -25.98 6.61
N SER A 732 10.97 -26.56 5.82
CA SER A 732 10.80 -28.00 5.73
C SER A 732 11.88 -28.65 4.89
N ALA A 733 12.11 -29.96 5.08
CA ALA A 733 12.83 -30.74 4.08
C ALA A 733 12.08 -30.68 2.73
N THR A 734 12.83 -30.63 1.62
CA THR A 734 12.24 -30.73 0.29
C THR A 734 11.69 -32.13 0.08
N ARG A 735 10.42 -32.20 -0.32
CA ARG A 735 9.69 -33.44 -0.58
C ARG A 735 9.53 -33.66 -2.08
N THR A 736 9.71 -34.91 -2.51
CA THR A 736 9.48 -35.31 -3.90
C THR A 736 8.07 -35.88 -4.03
N LEU A 737 7.27 -35.31 -4.93
CA LEU A 737 5.95 -35.82 -5.31
C LEU A 737 5.98 -36.31 -6.76
N ARG A 738 5.17 -37.31 -7.11
CA ARG A 738 5.08 -37.84 -8.47
C ARG A 738 3.65 -37.85 -8.98
N VAL A 739 3.37 -37.15 -10.07
CA VAL A 739 2.11 -37.28 -10.82
C VAL A 739 2.31 -38.34 -11.89
N ARG A 740 1.47 -39.38 -11.90
CA ARG A 740 1.52 -40.47 -12.88
C ARG A 740 0.85 -40.06 -14.19
N THR A 741 1.28 -40.66 -15.29
CA THR A 741 0.51 -40.64 -16.54
C THR A 741 -0.78 -41.45 -16.37
N PRO A 742 -1.87 -41.14 -17.10
CA PRO A 742 -3.06 -41.98 -17.13
C PRO A 742 -2.71 -43.44 -17.45
N LEU A 743 -3.29 -44.42 -16.74
CA LEU A 743 -3.06 -45.84 -17.02
C LEU A 743 -3.89 -46.30 -18.22
N ASP A 744 -5.10 -45.75 -18.37
CA ASP A 744 -6.03 -46.06 -19.45
C ASP A 744 -6.87 -44.82 -19.83
N ARG A 745 -7.87 -45.05 -20.70
CA ARG A 745 -8.76 -43.99 -21.18
C ARG A 745 -9.67 -43.44 -20.07
N ALA A 746 -10.12 -44.27 -19.13
CA ALA A 746 -10.98 -43.81 -18.04
C ALA A 746 -10.19 -42.90 -17.09
N ASP A 747 -8.94 -43.26 -16.76
CA ASP A 747 -8.01 -42.40 -16.01
C ASP A 747 -7.79 -41.05 -16.71
N GLN A 748 -7.67 -41.06 -18.05
CA GLN A 748 -7.48 -39.84 -18.82
C GLN A 748 -8.73 -38.95 -18.77
N GLU A 749 -9.90 -39.51 -19.06
CA GLU A 749 -11.18 -38.78 -19.04
C GLU A 749 -11.46 -38.18 -17.66
N VAL A 750 -11.24 -38.94 -16.58
CA VAL A 750 -11.41 -38.44 -15.21
C VAL A 750 -10.42 -37.31 -14.89
N GLY A 751 -9.15 -37.44 -15.30
CA GLY A 751 -8.17 -36.40 -15.08
C GLY A 751 -8.51 -35.10 -15.83
N GLU A 752 -9.02 -35.20 -17.06
CA GLU A 752 -9.48 -34.04 -17.86
C GLU A 752 -10.68 -33.35 -17.20
N LEU A 753 -11.61 -34.11 -16.59
CA LEU A 753 -12.75 -33.56 -15.85
C LEU A 753 -12.38 -32.88 -14.53
N LEU A 754 -11.12 -32.96 -14.08
CA LEU A 754 -10.61 -32.32 -12.85
C LEU A 754 -9.59 -31.21 -13.09
N THR A 755 -9.17 -30.98 -14.35
CA THR A 755 -8.01 -30.12 -14.69
C THR A 755 -8.36 -28.82 -15.44
N GLY A 756 -9.63 -28.40 -15.46
CA GLY A 756 -9.98 -27.07 -15.95
C GLY A 756 -9.97 -25.99 -14.86
N ASP A 757 -9.91 -24.72 -15.28
CA ASP A 757 -9.86 -23.57 -14.35
C ASP A 757 -11.09 -23.49 -13.44
N GLN A 758 -12.29 -23.73 -13.98
CA GLN A 758 -13.52 -23.73 -13.19
C GLN A 758 -13.56 -24.90 -12.20
N GLN A 759 -13.07 -26.07 -12.60
CA GLN A 759 -12.99 -27.26 -11.76
C GLN A 759 -11.99 -27.06 -10.63
N GLY A 760 -10.80 -26.55 -10.92
CA GLY A 760 -9.81 -26.18 -9.91
C GLY A 760 -10.33 -25.13 -8.91
N THR A 761 -11.08 -24.14 -9.40
CA THR A 761 -11.77 -23.15 -8.57
C THR A 761 -12.79 -23.80 -7.63
N LEU A 762 -13.65 -24.68 -8.16
CA LEU A 762 -14.65 -25.40 -7.38
C LEU A 762 -13.99 -26.29 -6.32
N LEU A 763 -12.89 -26.96 -6.65
CA LEU A 763 -12.14 -27.76 -5.68
C LEU A 763 -11.52 -26.88 -4.57
N ALA A 764 -10.97 -25.73 -4.92
CA ALA A 764 -10.39 -24.78 -3.95
C ALA A 764 -11.44 -24.18 -2.99
N PHE A 765 -12.67 -23.98 -3.47
CA PHE A 765 -13.81 -23.43 -2.70
C PHE A 765 -14.71 -24.47 -2.04
N LEU A 766 -14.44 -25.77 -2.27
CA LEU A 766 -15.33 -26.87 -1.91
C LEU A 766 -16.75 -26.65 -2.48
N GLY A 767 -16.80 -26.31 -3.76
CA GLY A 767 -17.97 -26.03 -4.60
C GLY A 767 -18.37 -24.54 -4.62
N SER A 768 -19.28 -24.17 -5.53
CA SER A 768 -19.85 -22.82 -5.68
C SER A 768 -21.08 -22.83 -6.59
N ASP A 769 -22.06 -21.96 -6.32
CA ASP A 769 -23.25 -21.77 -7.18
C ASP A 769 -23.11 -20.57 -8.15
N ALA A 770 -21.90 -20.00 -8.26
CA ALA A 770 -21.67 -18.84 -9.11
C ALA A 770 -21.98 -19.19 -10.59
N PRO A 771 -22.80 -18.39 -11.32
CA PRO A 771 -23.20 -18.72 -12.69
C PRO A 771 -22.04 -18.93 -13.67
N HIS A 772 -20.92 -18.22 -13.48
CA HIS A 772 -19.74 -18.34 -14.33
C HIS A 772 -18.96 -19.66 -14.13
N LEU A 773 -19.26 -20.45 -13.08
CA LEU A 773 -18.66 -21.75 -12.79
C LEU A 773 -19.52 -22.94 -13.24
N THR A 774 -20.60 -22.69 -13.98
CA THR A 774 -21.56 -23.75 -14.41
C THR A 774 -20.86 -24.87 -15.17
N SER A 775 -19.95 -24.56 -16.11
CA SER A 775 -19.25 -25.59 -16.88
C SER A 775 -18.33 -26.46 -16.02
N GLY A 776 -17.74 -25.90 -14.96
CA GLY A 776 -16.97 -26.64 -13.98
C GLY A 776 -17.86 -27.58 -13.16
N ASN A 777 -19.03 -27.10 -12.71
CA ASN A 777 -20.00 -27.93 -12.00
C ASN A 777 -20.51 -29.08 -12.89
N ASP A 778 -20.80 -28.80 -14.17
CA ASP A 778 -21.21 -29.82 -15.14
C ASP A 778 -20.13 -30.91 -15.32
N ALA A 779 -18.85 -30.53 -15.34
CA ALA A 779 -17.74 -31.48 -15.45
C ALA A 779 -17.58 -32.35 -14.18
N LEU A 780 -17.71 -31.75 -12.99
CA LEU A 780 -17.69 -32.50 -11.73
C LEU A 780 -18.90 -33.44 -11.61
N GLN A 781 -20.07 -33.01 -12.10
CA GLN A 781 -21.26 -33.84 -12.17
C GLN A 781 -21.08 -35.01 -13.16
N GLU A 782 -20.52 -34.75 -14.35
CA GLU A 782 -20.22 -35.79 -15.34
C GLU A 782 -19.26 -36.86 -14.77
N LEU A 783 -18.24 -36.44 -14.02
CA LEU A 783 -17.33 -37.33 -13.31
C LEU A 783 -18.10 -38.23 -12.33
N ILE A 784 -19.03 -37.69 -11.55
CA ILE A 784 -19.84 -38.47 -10.60
C ILE A 784 -20.75 -39.47 -11.32
N GLU A 785 -21.40 -39.05 -12.41
CA GLU A 785 -22.40 -39.86 -13.13
C GLU A 785 -21.78 -40.97 -13.97
N ARG A 786 -20.68 -40.68 -14.68
CA ARG A 786 -20.06 -41.62 -15.62
C ARG A 786 -18.91 -42.43 -15.03
N HIS A 787 -18.24 -41.88 -14.02
CA HIS A 787 -17.04 -42.45 -13.42
C HIS A 787 -17.12 -42.52 -11.89
N GLY A 788 -18.33 -42.65 -11.31
CA GLY A 788 -18.56 -42.64 -9.87
C GLY A 788 -17.84 -43.76 -9.07
N ASP A 789 -17.45 -44.86 -9.71
CA ASP A 789 -16.65 -45.93 -9.09
C ASP A 789 -15.15 -45.61 -9.08
N HIS A 790 -14.73 -44.58 -9.82
CA HIS A 790 -13.32 -44.17 -9.86
C HIS A 790 -12.93 -43.45 -8.56
N PRO A 791 -11.77 -43.74 -7.96
CA PRO A 791 -11.34 -43.11 -6.70
C PRO A 791 -11.38 -41.59 -6.70
N LEU A 792 -11.04 -40.96 -7.83
CA LEU A 792 -11.02 -39.50 -7.94
C LEU A 792 -12.41 -38.85 -7.95
N ALA A 793 -13.49 -39.63 -8.16
CA ALA A 793 -14.84 -39.12 -7.99
C ALA A 793 -15.10 -38.63 -6.56
N ALA A 794 -14.36 -39.14 -5.55
CA ALA A 794 -14.47 -38.68 -4.16
C ALA A 794 -14.24 -37.16 -4.01
N TYR A 795 -13.40 -36.54 -4.85
CA TYR A 795 -13.13 -35.10 -4.80
C TYR A 795 -14.29 -34.27 -5.36
N ALA A 796 -14.88 -34.70 -6.48
CA ALA A 796 -16.08 -34.09 -7.03
C ALA A 796 -17.27 -34.21 -6.06
N ARG A 797 -17.44 -35.41 -5.48
CA ARG A 797 -18.44 -35.67 -4.44
C ARG A 797 -18.24 -34.81 -3.20
N LEU A 798 -16.98 -34.62 -2.75
CA LEU A 798 -16.67 -33.72 -1.66
C LEU A 798 -17.09 -32.28 -1.99
N ALA A 799 -16.73 -31.76 -3.16
CA ALA A 799 -17.07 -30.39 -3.56
C ALA A 799 -18.59 -30.19 -3.67
N HIS A 800 -19.30 -31.08 -4.36
CA HIS A 800 -20.77 -31.04 -4.46
C HIS A 800 -21.44 -31.20 -3.11
N GLY A 801 -21.04 -32.20 -2.33
CA GLY A 801 -21.63 -32.49 -1.03
C GLY A 801 -21.41 -31.38 -0.01
N ALA A 802 -20.21 -30.78 -0.01
CA ALA A 802 -19.88 -29.68 0.89
C ALA A 802 -20.65 -28.40 0.56
N ASN A 803 -20.81 -28.07 -0.72
CA ASN A 803 -21.58 -26.91 -1.17
C ASN A 803 -23.09 -27.11 -0.96
N ALA A 804 -23.63 -28.29 -1.24
CA ALA A 804 -25.03 -28.62 -1.00
C ALA A 804 -25.40 -28.50 0.49
N GLY A 805 -24.52 -28.92 1.40
CA GLY A 805 -24.79 -28.93 2.86
C GLY A 805 -24.68 -27.57 3.57
N ARG A 806 -24.26 -26.52 2.86
CA ARG A 806 -24.23 -25.14 3.37
C ARG A 806 -25.33 -24.30 2.71
N HIS A 807 -25.67 -23.19 3.36
CA HIS A 807 -26.36 -22.13 2.64
C HIS A 807 -25.40 -21.55 1.60
N PHE A 808 -25.93 -20.84 0.61
CA PHE A 808 -25.10 -20.10 -0.34
C PHE A 808 -25.72 -18.74 -0.62
N GLN A 809 -24.97 -17.69 -0.32
CA GLN A 809 -25.34 -16.30 -0.48
C GLN A 809 -24.89 -15.77 -1.84
N THR A 810 -25.82 -15.19 -2.58
CA THR A 810 -25.55 -14.42 -3.80
C THR A 810 -26.21 -13.05 -3.71
N ILE A 811 -25.70 -12.11 -4.50
CA ILE A 811 -26.32 -10.78 -4.64
C ILE A 811 -26.86 -10.65 -6.06
N GLY A 812 -28.13 -10.28 -6.17
CA GLY A 812 -28.81 -10.06 -7.45
C GLY A 812 -29.90 -9.02 -7.28
N ASP A 813 -30.00 -8.09 -8.24
CA ASP A 813 -30.94 -6.98 -8.22
C ASP A 813 -30.86 -6.11 -6.95
N GLY A 814 -29.65 -5.98 -6.38
CA GLY A 814 -29.41 -5.24 -5.13
C GLY A 814 -29.94 -5.94 -3.87
N GLN A 815 -30.29 -7.22 -3.95
CA GLN A 815 -30.83 -8.01 -2.85
C GLN A 815 -29.96 -9.24 -2.56
N LEU A 816 -29.90 -9.62 -1.29
CA LEU A 816 -29.31 -10.88 -0.85
C LEU A 816 -30.26 -12.05 -1.18
N HIS A 817 -29.78 -13.04 -1.91
CA HIS A 817 -30.47 -14.30 -2.15
C HIS A 817 -29.73 -15.42 -1.43
N VAL A 818 -30.45 -16.23 -0.66
CA VAL A 818 -29.86 -17.32 0.12
C VAL A 818 -30.46 -18.65 -0.33
N ARG A 819 -29.65 -19.49 -0.98
CA ARG A 819 -30.01 -20.89 -1.21
C ARG A 819 -29.91 -21.65 0.10
N GLN A 820 -30.99 -22.32 0.50
CA GLN A 820 -30.98 -23.21 1.67
C GLN A 820 -30.17 -24.50 1.40
N PRO A 821 -29.60 -25.14 2.43
CA PRO A 821 -28.91 -26.41 2.27
C PRO A 821 -29.78 -27.48 1.59
N ASP A 822 -29.23 -28.16 0.57
CA ASP A 822 -29.79 -29.40 0.01
C ASP A 822 -29.22 -30.59 0.80
N ILE A 823 -29.93 -30.96 1.85
CA ILE A 823 -29.55 -32.02 2.78
C ILE A 823 -29.41 -33.37 2.06
N THR A 824 -30.33 -33.70 1.16
CA THR A 824 -30.35 -35.01 0.48
C THR A 824 -29.11 -35.18 -0.40
N THR A 825 -28.83 -34.19 -1.23
CA THR A 825 -27.63 -34.19 -2.08
C THR A 825 -26.37 -34.21 -1.22
N SER A 826 -26.32 -33.37 -0.17
CA SER A 826 -25.15 -33.31 0.71
C SER A 826 -24.84 -34.64 1.40
N VAL A 827 -25.83 -35.27 2.03
CA VAL A 827 -25.66 -36.58 2.69
C VAL A 827 -25.21 -37.63 1.67
N THR A 828 -25.84 -37.69 0.50
CA THR A 828 -25.52 -38.67 -0.55
C THR A 828 -24.06 -38.52 -0.99
N GLN A 829 -23.66 -37.33 -1.40
CA GLN A 829 -22.31 -37.13 -1.96
C GLN A 829 -21.22 -37.26 -0.90
N LEU A 830 -21.42 -36.73 0.32
CA LEU A 830 -20.44 -36.85 1.39
C LEU A 830 -20.28 -38.30 1.86
N THR A 831 -21.37 -39.06 2.00
CA THR A 831 -21.31 -40.47 2.40
C THR A 831 -20.49 -41.28 1.41
N GLU A 832 -20.73 -41.11 0.12
CA GLU A 832 -19.98 -41.80 -0.94
C GLU A 832 -18.50 -41.38 -0.98
N ALA A 833 -18.20 -40.08 -0.83
CA ALA A 833 -16.82 -39.60 -0.74
C ALA A 833 -16.08 -40.23 0.45
N ILE A 834 -16.74 -40.31 1.61
CA ILE A 834 -16.19 -40.92 2.83
C ILE A 834 -16.01 -42.43 2.66
N ALA A 835 -16.98 -43.12 2.05
CA ALA A 835 -16.90 -44.56 1.81
C ALA A 835 -15.71 -44.92 0.90
N THR A 836 -15.54 -44.20 -0.20
CA THR A 836 -14.38 -44.35 -1.09
C THR A 836 -13.06 -44.09 -0.36
N SER A 837 -13.02 -43.07 0.51
CA SER A 837 -11.77 -42.66 1.17
C SER A 837 -11.39 -43.50 2.40
N ARG A 838 -12.26 -44.42 2.82
CA ARG A 838 -12.01 -45.33 3.95
C ARG A 838 -11.49 -46.70 3.52
N THR A 839 -11.33 -46.96 2.21
CA THR A 839 -10.86 -48.27 1.71
C THR A 839 -9.40 -48.52 2.07
N ASP A 840 -8.54 -47.50 1.90
CA ASP A 840 -7.13 -47.49 2.26
C ASP A 840 -6.62 -46.04 2.36
N GLN A 841 -5.43 -45.84 2.91
CA GLN A 841 -4.86 -44.52 3.20
C GLN A 841 -4.48 -43.69 1.96
N ASP A 842 -4.38 -44.30 0.77
CA ASP A 842 -3.95 -43.65 -0.47
C ASP A 842 -5.09 -43.46 -1.48
N THR A 843 -6.32 -43.88 -1.15
CA THR A 843 -7.49 -43.80 -2.01
C THR A 843 -8.42 -42.67 -1.57
N GLY A 844 -8.83 -41.82 -2.52
CA GLY A 844 -9.77 -40.72 -2.24
C GLY A 844 -9.12 -39.58 -1.44
N LEU A 845 -9.82 -39.10 -0.41
CA LEU A 845 -9.45 -37.94 0.41
C LEU A 845 -8.34 -38.28 1.41
N ASP A 846 -7.40 -37.36 1.64
CA ASP A 846 -6.41 -37.49 2.71
C ASP A 846 -7.05 -37.50 4.11
N ASN A 847 -6.35 -38.04 5.11
CA ASN A 847 -6.85 -38.21 6.47
C ASN A 847 -7.44 -36.94 7.11
N LEU A 848 -6.81 -35.78 6.91
CA LEU A 848 -7.31 -34.52 7.48
C LEU A 848 -8.56 -34.03 6.73
N THR A 849 -8.59 -34.19 5.40
CA THR A 849 -9.78 -33.88 4.58
C THR A 849 -10.93 -34.84 4.87
N LEU A 850 -10.66 -36.13 5.07
CA LEU A 850 -11.63 -37.14 5.49
C LEU A 850 -12.23 -36.82 6.87
N ASN A 851 -11.39 -36.42 7.83
CA ASN A 851 -11.85 -35.94 9.13
C ASN A 851 -12.81 -34.73 8.98
N ALA A 852 -12.44 -33.75 8.14
CA ALA A 852 -13.30 -32.59 7.87
C ALA A 852 -14.62 -32.99 7.17
N ALA A 853 -14.59 -33.95 6.25
CA ALA A 853 -15.76 -34.47 5.56
C ALA A 853 -16.73 -35.18 6.52
N LEU A 854 -16.23 -36.01 7.43
CA LEU A 854 -17.03 -36.68 8.47
C LEU A 854 -17.71 -35.68 9.41
N ARG A 855 -16.97 -34.68 9.91
CA ARG A 855 -17.56 -33.62 10.75
C ARG A 855 -18.61 -32.80 10.01
N ARG A 856 -18.40 -32.57 8.71
CA ARG A 856 -19.37 -31.88 7.84
C ARG A 856 -20.62 -32.72 7.66
N LEU A 857 -20.48 -34.02 7.39
CA LEU A 857 -21.60 -34.95 7.30
C LEU A 857 -22.41 -35.01 8.59
N ALA A 858 -21.75 -35.08 9.75
CA ALA A 858 -22.42 -35.00 11.05
C ALA A 858 -23.23 -33.71 11.21
N THR A 859 -22.65 -32.56 10.82
CA THR A 859 -23.35 -31.26 10.85
C THR A 859 -24.56 -31.25 9.93
N VAL A 860 -24.49 -31.92 8.78
CA VAL A 860 -25.61 -32.02 7.83
C VAL A 860 -26.71 -32.93 8.36
N HIS A 861 -26.37 -34.08 8.99
CA HIS A 861 -27.34 -34.93 9.67
C HIS A 861 -28.09 -34.17 10.78
N ALA A 862 -27.37 -33.39 11.58
CA ALA A 862 -27.97 -32.52 12.59
C ALA A 862 -28.94 -31.51 12.00
N LYS A 863 -28.57 -30.83 10.91
CA LYS A 863 -29.47 -29.90 10.19
C LYS A 863 -30.70 -30.59 9.61
N ALA A 864 -30.61 -31.89 9.32
CA ALA A 864 -31.74 -32.73 8.92
C ALA A 864 -32.66 -33.14 10.09
N GLY A 865 -32.31 -32.78 11.34
CA GLY A 865 -33.00 -33.22 12.55
C GLY A 865 -32.61 -34.61 13.04
N ASP A 866 -31.54 -35.20 12.51
CA ASP A 866 -31.08 -36.56 12.80
C ASP A 866 -29.81 -36.53 13.67
N LEU A 867 -29.98 -36.15 14.94
CA LEU A 867 -28.88 -36.07 15.92
C LEU A 867 -28.24 -37.43 16.19
N GLU A 868 -29.02 -38.51 16.15
CA GLU A 868 -28.52 -39.87 16.34
C GLU A 868 -27.49 -40.24 15.26
N ARG A 869 -27.79 -39.97 13.99
CA ARG A 869 -26.81 -40.17 12.90
C ARG A 869 -25.65 -39.19 12.96
N ALA A 870 -25.87 -37.96 13.41
CA ALA A 870 -24.79 -37.01 13.62
C ALA A 870 -23.76 -37.57 14.62
N ASP A 871 -24.22 -38.05 15.77
CA ASP A 871 -23.36 -38.66 16.79
C ASP A 871 -22.69 -39.93 16.30
N ALA A 872 -23.43 -40.82 15.63
CA ALA A 872 -22.86 -42.05 15.05
C ALA A 872 -21.77 -41.75 14.01
N THR A 873 -21.90 -40.66 13.25
CA THR A 873 -20.87 -40.20 12.30
C THR A 873 -19.61 -39.72 13.03
N LEU A 874 -19.76 -39.04 14.17
CA LEU A 874 -18.64 -38.59 15.00
C LEU A 874 -17.97 -39.78 15.73
N ASP A 875 -18.72 -40.78 16.16
CA ASP A 875 -18.14 -42.02 16.73
C ASP A 875 -17.37 -42.80 15.65
N THR A 876 -17.90 -42.83 14.42
CA THR A 876 -17.21 -43.41 13.26
C THR A 876 -15.90 -42.69 12.97
N LEU A 877 -15.87 -41.35 13.10
CA LEU A 877 -14.66 -40.55 12.96
C LEU A 877 -13.58 -40.97 13.97
N VAL A 878 -13.94 -41.04 15.25
CA VAL A 878 -12.99 -41.40 16.32
C VAL A 878 -12.49 -42.83 16.11
N THR A 879 -13.41 -43.78 15.90
CA THR A 879 -13.09 -45.21 15.72
C THR A 879 -12.17 -45.42 14.52
N HIS A 880 -12.45 -44.75 13.39
CA HIS A 880 -11.64 -44.90 12.18
C HIS A 880 -10.17 -44.53 12.40
N PHE A 881 -9.90 -43.39 13.06
CA PHE A 881 -8.52 -42.95 13.27
C PHE A 881 -7.80 -43.68 14.41
N HIS A 882 -8.54 -44.14 15.42
CA HIS A 882 -8.02 -45.07 16.42
C HIS A 882 -7.57 -46.39 15.76
N ASP A 883 -8.40 -46.96 14.88
CA ASP A 883 -8.08 -48.21 14.18
C ASP A 883 -6.91 -48.06 13.19
N GLN A 884 -6.65 -46.85 12.69
CA GLN A 884 -5.45 -46.53 11.91
C GLN A 884 -4.17 -46.41 12.76
N GLY A 885 -4.28 -46.41 14.10
CA GLY A 885 -3.14 -46.32 15.01
C GLY A 885 -2.40 -44.98 14.92
N VAL A 886 -3.13 -43.87 14.80
CA VAL A 886 -2.53 -42.53 14.82
C VAL A 886 -1.90 -42.24 16.20
N PRO A 887 -0.92 -41.33 16.32
CA PRO A 887 -0.28 -41.04 17.61
C PRO A 887 -1.29 -40.59 18.68
N ALA A 888 -1.06 -40.92 19.95
CA ALA A 888 -2.00 -40.65 21.04
C ALA A 888 -2.43 -39.18 21.16
N HIS A 889 -1.53 -38.21 20.93
CA HIS A 889 -1.86 -36.78 20.93
C HIS A 889 -2.77 -36.38 19.74
N VAL A 890 -2.68 -37.11 18.62
CA VAL A 890 -3.56 -36.95 17.45
C VAL A 890 -4.92 -37.56 17.76
N GLU A 891 -5.00 -38.75 18.37
CA GLU A 891 -6.26 -39.35 18.81
C GLU A 891 -7.03 -38.44 19.76
N GLN A 892 -6.35 -37.91 20.78
CA GLN A 892 -6.94 -36.93 21.71
C GLN A 892 -7.45 -35.68 20.98
N ARG A 893 -6.72 -35.18 19.99
CA ARG A 893 -7.15 -34.03 19.19
C ARG A 893 -8.37 -34.35 18.33
N ILE A 894 -8.45 -35.53 17.75
CA ILE A 894 -9.60 -35.98 16.95
C ILE A 894 -10.82 -36.14 17.85
N GLN A 895 -10.67 -36.73 19.03
CA GLN A 895 -11.73 -36.81 20.05
C GLN A 895 -12.23 -35.41 20.41
N GLN A 896 -11.31 -34.49 20.74
CA GLN A 896 -11.66 -33.10 21.05
C GLN A 896 -12.43 -32.44 19.89
N GLN A 897 -11.99 -32.62 18.64
CA GLN A 897 -12.70 -32.08 17.47
C GLN A 897 -14.10 -32.68 17.29
N ALA A 898 -14.27 -33.97 17.58
CA ALA A 898 -15.57 -34.65 17.55
C ALA A 898 -16.48 -34.08 18.64
N ASP A 899 -15.99 -33.94 19.87
CA ASP A 899 -16.74 -33.41 21.02
C ASP A 899 -17.11 -31.93 20.83
N GLU A 900 -16.19 -31.10 20.33
CA GLU A 900 -16.44 -29.70 19.96
C GLU A 900 -17.50 -29.60 18.86
N THR A 901 -17.54 -30.55 17.93
CA THR A 901 -18.54 -30.60 16.86
C THR A 901 -19.89 -31.06 17.39
N ARG A 902 -19.92 -32.10 18.23
CA ARG A 902 -21.10 -32.60 18.94
C ARG A 902 -21.75 -31.49 19.76
N THR A 903 -20.96 -30.81 20.58
CA THR A 903 -21.40 -29.68 21.41
C THR A 903 -22.08 -28.60 20.56
N ARG A 904 -21.45 -28.17 19.46
CA ARG A 904 -22.04 -27.17 18.55
C ARG A 904 -23.34 -27.64 17.91
N ILE A 905 -23.40 -28.90 17.50
CA ILE A 905 -24.58 -29.51 16.88
C ILE A 905 -25.77 -29.53 17.86
N HIS A 906 -25.58 -30.01 19.09
CA HIS A 906 -26.67 -30.07 20.08
C HIS A 906 -27.09 -28.68 20.58
N GLN A 907 -26.14 -27.75 20.73
CA GLN A 907 -26.46 -26.36 21.05
C GLN A 907 -27.31 -25.71 19.96
N ALA A 908 -27.00 -25.94 18.69
CA ALA A 908 -27.79 -25.44 17.57
C ALA A 908 -29.19 -26.08 17.51
N ALA A 909 -29.35 -27.32 17.99
CA ALA A 909 -30.62 -28.03 18.08
C ALA A 909 -31.47 -27.65 19.32
N GLY A 910 -30.94 -26.83 20.24
CA GLY A 910 -31.66 -26.38 21.44
C GLY A 910 -31.72 -27.40 22.59
N GLU A 911 -30.90 -28.46 22.56
CA GLU A 911 -30.79 -29.42 23.65
C GLU A 911 -29.72 -28.99 24.69
N PRO A 912 -30.00 -29.07 26.00
CA PRO A 912 -28.98 -28.82 27.02
C PRO A 912 -27.92 -29.91 26.97
N THR A 913 -26.66 -29.53 26.76
CA THR A 913 -25.52 -30.43 26.85
C THR A 913 -25.35 -30.93 28.28
N ALA A 914 -25.28 -32.25 28.47
CA ALA A 914 -24.92 -32.83 29.77
C ALA A 914 -23.52 -32.35 30.20
N PRO A 915 -23.29 -32.11 31.51
CA PRO A 915 -22.06 -31.52 32.04
C PRO A 915 -20.81 -32.38 31.84
#